data_AF-A0A2G9XEH6-F1
#
_entry.id   AF-A0A2G9XEH6-F1
#
_cell.length_a   1.000
_cell.length_b   1.000
_cell.length_c   1.000
_cell.angle_alpha   90.00
_cell.angle_beta   90.00
_cell.angle_gamma   90.00
#
_symmetry.space_group_name_H-M   'P 1'
#
loop_
_entity.id
_entity.type
_entity.pdbx_description
1 polymer ?
#
loop_
_entity_poly.entity_id
_entity_poly.type
_entity_poly.pdbx_seq_one_letter_code
_entity_poly.pdbx_strand_id
1 'polypeptide(L)'
;MIDLHCHILPGIDDGAGSLSESIEMCRIAVNDGISKVVCVPHHVVGKYNNNREKITRCVEKLQASLNDEDIPLTLYPGCEIRLDLNLVENIKTGELMTMNDSGRYITLELPNEALPQNIEEIISSFIFVGIVPIIGHPERNQVIRNNPGVIYRLVGLGALTQLTSASLTGLFGSEIKKFSIFLLKHKLAHMLMTDAHSSKRRRPVLSEGLEILKEIVGEKAAMEMVEAIPEKILNGEDIDVKYPVPFKEKSSGKMKKYFSLIFLCVFIGFIFACAHPVIREISPQGKKGTQLRWDRETHRWVFKAEPPARKALQESRLPSFAQAVPVPPLKKEADRLIELQKRTLTKEEYLRAKFKGKEIVLPEDLSKNGEIEVKYKIGIDDILNIYIWNHEDLSRDVPIRSDGNVSLPLIGDIHAAGLEIPEFKTIIEKKYDEYIEHPQITVTCKVPTSLQVSVVGAVEKPETYVGPATMTYTLRGDRTLMSILSVVEIRPDADLEESYIIRGDKIIPVNLKALLEDGDTSQNVILQPQDTLVIAEPLKEIVLLGEVKSPGRYKTKRKTTVLDALSRAGGINSKNANLHMAYLARGNDILPINFKMLLDYGNMSQNILLNDGDVIYIPNINENKTFVIGEVNVPGVRYFTDPMDLREAISFCGGFRETANRSQVVVVRGDPQKPEVYAVNVLKMMEGKSLERFYLEKGDTVYVARTAIADWNVFLSQMLPTLTTTRVIQTILNAGFNP
;
A
#
# COMPACT_ATOMS: atom_id res chain seq x y z
N MET A 1 26.92 -18.84 -12.08
CA MET A 1 26.30 -17.50 -12.06
C MET A 1 24.82 -17.53 -12.49
N ILE A 2 24.07 -16.52 -12.06
CA ILE A 2 22.63 -16.30 -12.33
C ILE A 2 22.45 -14.88 -12.88
N ASP A 3 21.74 -14.73 -14.00
CA ASP A 3 21.50 -13.44 -14.63
C ASP A 3 20.01 -13.06 -14.58
N LEU A 4 19.66 -12.09 -13.75
CA LEU A 4 18.28 -11.63 -13.55
C LEU A 4 17.83 -10.57 -14.57
N HIS A 5 18.71 -10.11 -15.47
CA HIS A 5 18.38 -9.06 -16.42
C HIS A 5 18.89 -9.39 -17.83
N CYS A 6 18.05 -10.02 -18.65
CA CYS A 6 18.39 -10.37 -20.02
C CYS A 6 17.19 -10.24 -20.98
N HIS A 7 17.40 -9.58 -22.14
CA HIS A 7 16.42 -9.43 -23.23
C HIS A 7 16.64 -10.54 -24.27
N ILE A 8 16.47 -11.78 -23.83
CA ILE A 8 16.82 -12.97 -24.63
C ILE A 8 15.63 -13.55 -25.40
N LEU A 9 14.40 -13.11 -25.10
CA LEU A 9 13.20 -13.62 -25.76
C LEU A 9 13.09 -13.10 -27.20
N PRO A 10 12.79 -13.96 -28.18
CA PRO A 10 12.81 -13.57 -29.58
C PRO A 10 11.61 -12.70 -29.96
N GLY A 11 11.88 -11.51 -30.53
CA GLY A 11 10.90 -10.66 -31.22
C GLY A 11 9.84 -10.01 -30.32
N ILE A 12 10.11 -9.88 -29.02
CA ILE A 12 9.15 -9.36 -28.04
C ILE A 12 9.44 -7.91 -27.61
N ASP A 13 10.70 -7.48 -27.73
CA ASP A 13 11.17 -6.12 -27.47
C ASP A 13 12.39 -5.78 -28.38
N ASP A 14 13.32 -4.95 -27.92
CA ASP A 14 14.56 -4.60 -28.63
C ASP A 14 15.76 -5.53 -28.33
N GLY A 15 15.50 -6.68 -27.70
CA GLY A 15 16.44 -7.77 -27.51
C GLY A 15 16.62 -8.64 -28.76
N ALA A 16 16.68 -9.96 -28.56
CA ALA A 16 16.89 -10.92 -29.65
C ALA A 16 15.83 -10.79 -30.75
N GLY A 17 16.24 -10.60 -32.01
CA GLY A 17 15.32 -10.42 -33.12
C GLY A 17 14.73 -11.72 -33.67
N SER A 18 15.32 -12.87 -33.32
CA SER A 18 14.93 -14.18 -33.87
C SER A 18 15.26 -15.32 -32.89
N LEU A 19 14.60 -16.47 -33.06
CA LEU A 19 14.87 -17.67 -32.25
C LEU A 19 16.34 -18.11 -32.35
N SER A 20 16.91 -18.08 -33.55
CA SER A 20 18.33 -18.41 -33.75
C SER A 20 19.26 -17.48 -32.99
N GLU A 21 18.92 -16.19 -32.88
CA GLU A 21 19.71 -15.23 -32.10
C GLU A 21 19.55 -15.46 -30.59
N SER A 22 18.35 -15.75 -30.12
CA SER A 22 18.09 -16.13 -28.72
C SER A 22 18.90 -17.37 -28.31
N ILE A 23 18.91 -18.41 -29.15
CA ILE A 23 19.67 -19.65 -28.89
C ILE A 23 21.17 -19.35 -28.85
N GLU A 24 21.68 -18.53 -29.77
CA GLU A 24 23.08 -18.12 -29.76
C GLU A 24 23.45 -17.32 -28.51
N MET A 25 22.57 -16.41 -28.06
CA MET A 25 22.73 -15.73 -26.78
C MET A 25 22.77 -16.72 -25.61
N CYS A 26 21.90 -17.73 -25.60
CA CYS A 26 21.89 -18.76 -24.55
C CYS A 26 23.21 -19.55 -24.52
N ARG A 27 23.76 -19.92 -25.68
CA ARG A 27 25.08 -20.57 -25.77
C ARG A 27 26.20 -19.69 -25.23
N ILE A 28 26.18 -18.40 -25.55
CA ILE A 28 27.14 -17.44 -24.99
C ILE A 28 27.02 -17.38 -23.47
N ALA A 29 25.79 -17.31 -22.93
CA ALA A 29 25.55 -17.28 -21.50
C ALA A 29 26.09 -18.54 -20.78
N VAL A 30 25.82 -19.73 -21.33
CA VAL A 30 26.34 -21.00 -20.78
C VAL A 30 27.86 -21.03 -20.83
N ASN A 31 28.47 -20.64 -21.95
CA ASN A 31 29.93 -20.58 -22.09
C ASN A 31 30.57 -19.57 -21.12
N ASP A 32 29.83 -18.53 -20.71
CA ASP A 32 30.26 -17.56 -19.71
C ASP A 32 30.14 -18.10 -18.27
N GLY A 33 29.46 -19.22 -18.05
CA GLY A 33 29.21 -19.81 -16.73
C GLY A 33 27.88 -19.38 -16.10
N ILE A 34 26.95 -18.86 -16.90
CA ILE A 34 25.57 -18.56 -16.49
C ILE A 34 24.73 -19.84 -16.65
N SER A 35 24.02 -20.21 -15.58
CA SER A 35 23.19 -21.43 -15.54
C SER A 35 21.69 -21.14 -15.43
N LYS A 36 21.33 -19.93 -14.98
CA LYS A 36 19.95 -19.47 -14.82
C LYS A 36 19.82 -18.05 -15.36
N VAL A 37 18.76 -17.78 -16.13
CA VAL A 37 18.46 -16.45 -16.69
C VAL A 37 17.01 -16.10 -16.41
N VAL A 38 16.75 -14.87 -15.94
CA VAL A 38 15.41 -14.29 -15.98
C VAL A 38 15.25 -13.46 -17.25
N CYS A 39 14.27 -13.84 -18.04
CA CYS A 39 13.85 -13.15 -19.24
C CYS A 39 13.00 -11.94 -18.84
N VAL A 40 13.53 -10.72 -18.94
CA VAL A 40 12.86 -9.48 -18.49
C VAL A 40 12.57 -8.54 -19.66
N PRO A 41 11.72 -8.93 -20.63
CA PRO A 41 11.43 -8.05 -21.74
C PRO A 41 10.78 -6.75 -21.26
N HIS A 42 10.99 -5.67 -22.02
CA HIS A 42 10.42 -4.37 -21.69
C HIS A 42 8.88 -4.41 -21.64
N HIS A 43 8.29 -3.84 -20.60
CA HIS A 43 6.90 -3.41 -20.58
C HIS A 43 6.84 -1.89 -20.56
N VAL A 44 6.42 -1.32 -21.69
CA VAL A 44 6.29 0.12 -21.89
C VAL A 44 4.94 0.39 -22.53
N VAL A 45 4.05 1.05 -21.77
CA VAL A 45 2.70 1.41 -22.23
C VAL A 45 2.79 2.14 -23.58
N GLY A 46 2.06 1.62 -24.57
CA GLY A 46 2.02 2.19 -25.94
C GLY A 46 3.21 1.85 -26.85
N LYS A 47 4.26 1.16 -26.35
CA LYS A 47 5.41 0.72 -27.17
C LYS A 47 5.59 -0.79 -27.15
N TYR A 48 5.68 -1.39 -25.97
CA TYR A 48 5.84 -2.84 -25.78
C TYR A 48 4.79 -3.32 -24.79
N ASN A 49 3.74 -3.96 -25.30
CA ASN A 49 2.68 -4.55 -24.48
C ASN A 49 2.99 -6.02 -24.21
N ASN A 50 3.92 -6.24 -23.28
CA ASN A 50 4.35 -7.57 -22.85
C ASN A 50 3.68 -7.88 -21.52
N ASN A 51 2.58 -8.62 -21.58
CA ASN A 51 1.83 -9.06 -20.41
C ASN A 51 2.33 -10.42 -19.90
N ARG A 52 1.87 -10.79 -18.71
CA ARG A 52 2.22 -12.05 -18.03
C ARG A 52 2.09 -13.29 -18.92
N GLU A 53 0.96 -13.45 -19.61
CA GLU A 53 0.67 -14.62 -20.46
C GLU A 53 1.62 -14.72 -21.65
N LYS A 54 1.86 -13.60 -22.36
CA LYS A 54 2.75 -13.54 -23.51
C LYS A 54 4.19 -13.90 -23.11
N ILE A 55 4.67 -13.35 -21.99
CA ILE A 55 6.03 -13.60 -21.48
C ILE A 55 6.19 -15.08 -21.13
N THR A 56 5.25 -15.64 -20.35
CA THR A 56 5.28 -17.06 -19.94
C THR A 56 5.38 -17.98 -21.15
N ARG A 57 4.50 -17.78 -22.14
CA ARG A 57 4.49 -18.58 -23.38
C ARG A 57 5.79 -18.46 -24.18
N CYS A 58 6.40 -17.28 -24.23
CA CYS A 58 7.68 -17.08 -24.91
C CYS A 58 8.83 -17.78 -24.19
N VAL A 59 8.85 -17.75 -22.86
CA VAL A 59 9.85 -18.45 -22.03
C VAL A 59 9.74 -19.96 -22.22
N GLU A 60 8.53 -20.52 -22.12
CA GLU A 60 8.29 -21.96 -22.32
C GLU A 60 8.76 -22.44 -23.70
N LYS A 61 8.44 -21.68 -24.75
CA LYS A 61 8.88 -22.00 -26.11
C LYS A 61 10.39 -21.98 -26.26
N LEU A 62 11.04 -20.95 -25.73
CA LEU A 62 12.50 -20.86 -25.82
C LEU A 62 13.16 -21.98 -24.99
N GLN A 63 12.65 -22.25 -23.78
CA GLN A 63 13.16 -23.35 -22.94
C GLN A 63 13.02 -24.70 -23.65
N ALA A 64 11.92 -24.96 -24.34
CA ALA A 64 11.76 -26.18 -25.13
C ALA A 64 12.83 -26.28 -26.22
N SER A 65 13.11 -25.21 -26.96
CA SER A 65 14.19 -25.19 -27.96
C SER A 65 15.57 -25.38 -27.34
N LEU A 66 15.83 -24.89 -26.13
CA LEU A 66 17.09 -25.15 -25.43
C LEU A 66 17.23 -26.61 -25.01
N ASN A 67 16.13 -27.23 -24.56
CA ASN A 67 16.11 -28.64 -24.19
C ASN A 67 16.33 -29.54 -25.42
N ASP A 68 15.73 -29.21 -26.57
CA ASP A 68 15.91 -29.94 -27.82
C ASP A 68 17.36 -29.88 -28.35
N GLU A 69 18.09 -28.82 -28.02
CA GLU A 69 19.49 -28.62 -28.41
C GLU A 69 20.50 -28.96 -27.29
N ASP A 70 20.05 -29.58 -26.19
CA ASP A 70 20.86 -29.96 -25.03
C ASP A 70 21.67 -28.78 -24.42
N ILE A 71 21.10 -27.57 -24.45
CA ILE A 71 21.74 -26.37 -23.88
C ILE A 71 21.39 -26.28 -22.38
N PRO A 72 22.36 -26.39 -21.45
CA PRO A 72 22.10 -26.49 -20.02
C PRO A 72 21.87 -25.11 -19.37
N LEU A 73 20.78 -24.45 -19.76
CA LEU A 73 20.36 -23.15 -19.25
C LEU A 73 18.89 -23.20 -18.83
N THR A 74 18.60 -22.73 -17.61
CA THR A 74 17.23 -22.60 -17.12
C THR A 74 16.74 -21.17 -17.27
N LEU A 75 15.60 -21.00 -17.94
CA LEU A 75 14.94 -19.72 -18.16
C LEU A 75 13.78 -19.53 -17.18
N TYR A 76 13.69 -18.34 -16.63
CA TYR A 76 12.62 -17.90 -15.75
C TYR A 76 11.92 -16.68 -16.33
N PRO A 77 10.60 -16.53 -16.11
CA PRO A 77 9.86 -15.39 -16.62
C PRO A 77 10.02 -14.18 -15.67
N GLY A 78 10.05 -12.98 -16.24
CA GLY A 78 10.10 -11.72 -15.51
C GLY A 78 9.73 -10.56 -16.42
N CYS A 79 9.85 -9.32 -15.92
CA CYS A 79 9.53 -8.14 -16.71
C CYS A 79 10.34 -6.94 -16.25
N GLU A 80 10.90 -6.18 -17.19
CA GLU A 80 11.46 -4.86 -16.90
C GLU A 80 10.37 -3.82 -17.12
N ILE A 81 9.95 -3.18 -16.03
CA ILE A 81 8.82 -2.28 -16.03
C ILE A 81 9.31 -0.84 -15.96
N ARG A 82 8.97 -0.04 -16.97
CA ARG A 82 9.22 1.39 -16.89
C ARG A 82 8.30 2.03 -15.86
N LEU A 83 8.88 2.79 -14.93
CA LEU A 83 8.12 3.43 -13.86
C LEU A 83 6.99 4.32 -14.42
N ASP A 84 5.75 4.01 -14.05
CA ASP A 84 4.54 4.76 -14.35
C ASP A 84 3.62 4.84 -13.10
N LEU A 85 2.72 5.82 -13.05
CA LEU A 85 1.87 6.13 -11.89
C LEU A 85 0.84 5.04 -11.56
N ASN A 86 0.49 4.17 -12.52
CA ASN A 86 -0.52 3.12 -12.35
C ASN A 86 0.06 1.73 -12.00
N LEU A 87 1.37 1.64 -11.76
CA LEU A 87 2.08 0.35 -11.65
C LEU A 87 1.52 -0.59 -10.57
N VAL A 88 1.15 -0.03 -9.42
CA VAL A 88 0.68 -0.82 -8.26
C VAL A 88 -0.66 -1.50 -8.57
N GLU A 89 -1.56 -0.82 -9.30
CA GLU A 89 -2.84 -1.39 -9.70
C GLU A 89 -2.64 -2.49 -10.75
N ASN A 90 -1.78 -2.27 -11.74
CA ASN A 90 -1.50 -3.26 -12.80
C ASN A 90 -0.82 -4.53 -12.26
N ILE A 91 -0.09 -4.44 -11.14
CA ILE A 91 0.42 -5.61 -10.43
C ILE A 91 -0.72 -6.33 -9.69
N LYS A 92 -1.61 -5.60 -9.02
CA LYS A 92 -2.76 -6.17 -8.29
C LYS A 92 -3.78 -6.86 -9.19
N THR A 93 -3.99 -6.35 -10.40
CA THR A 93 -4.88 -6.96 -11.40
C THR A 93 -4.25 -8.18 -12.09
N GLY A 94 -2.98 -8.49 -11.80
CA GLY A 94 -2.25 -9.61 -12.39
C GLY A 94 -1.72 -9.35 -13.80
N GLU A 95 -1.83 -8.12 -14.31
CA GLU A 95 -1.39 -7.75 -15.66
C GLU A 95 0.15 -7.77 -15.79
N LEU A 96 0.85 -7.30 -14.76
CA LEU A 96 2.31 -7.25 -14.68
C LEU A 96 2.89 -8.43 -13.90
N MET A 97 4.11 -8.83 -14.26
CA MET A 97 4.79 -9.99 -13.73
C MET A 97 5.96 -9.57 -12.82
N THR A 98 6.07 -10.22 -11.65
CA THR A 98 7.23 -10.07 -10.74
C THR A 98 8.37 -11.01 -11.16
N MET A 99 9.56 -10.88 -10.56
CA MET A 99 10.69 -11.75 -10.87
C MET A 99 10.35 -13.21 -10.56
N ASN A 100 10.40 -14.08 -11.57
CA ASN A 100 9.94 -15.46 -11.51
C ASN A 100 8.51 -15.60 -10.96
N ASP A 101 7.72 -14.54 -11.12
CA ASP A 101 6.38 -14.39 -10.57
C ASP A 101 6.23 -14.74 -9.07
N SER A 102 7.30 -14.53 -8.28
CA SER A 102 7.36 -14.83 -6.85
C SER A 102 6.46 -13.94 -5.97
N GLY A 103 5.87 -12.88 -6.54
CA GLY A 103 5.03 -11.90 -5.84
C GLY A 103 5.80 -10.82 -5.08
N ARG A 104 7.14 -10.85 -5.11
CA ARG A 104 7.96 -10.01 -4.23
C ARG A 104 8.86 -9.01 -4.93
N TYR A 105 9.61 -9.42 -5.94
CA TYR A 105 10.64 -8.58 -6.55
C TYR A 105 10.19 -8.03 -7.91
N ILE A 106 10.37 -6.74 -8.17
CA ILE A 106 10.06 -6.13 -9.48
C ILE A 106 11.27 -5.39 -10.02
N THR A 107 11.54 -5.50 -11.32
CA THR A 107 12.58 -4.71 -11.98
C THR A 107 11.97 -3.41 -12.50
N LEU A 108 12.50 -2.28 -12.03
CA LEU A 108 12.04 -0.94 -12.41
C LEU A 108 13.09 -0.22 -13.25
N GLU A 109 12.71 0.16 -14.47
CA GLU A 109 13.46 1.12 -15.28
C GLU A 109 13.00 2.54 -14.95
N LEU A 110 13.94 3.38 -14.51
CA LEU A 110 13.66 4.78 -14.20
C LEU A 110 13.77 5.67 -15.45
N PRO A 111 12.87 6.66 -15.62
CA PRO A 111 12.95 7.60 -16.74
C PRO A 111 14.27 8.38 -16.72
N ASN A 112 14.90 8.49 -17.90
CA ASN A 112 16.22 9.09 -18.06
C ASN A 112 16.22 10.62 -18.06
N GLU A 113 15.09 11.26 -18.38
CA GLU A 113 14.97 12.71 -18.53
C GLU A 113 14.71 13.42 -17.20
N ALA A 114 13.77 12.90 -16.41
CA ALA A 114 13.38 13.43 -15.12
C ALA A 114 12.79 12.32 -14.25
N LEU A 115 13.14 12.31 -12.97
CA LEU A 115 12.50 11.44 -11.99
C LEU A 115 11.23 12.12 -11.44
N PRO A 116 10.16 11.36 -11.14
CA PRO A 116 8.99 11.89 -10.45
C PRO A 116 9.38 12.54 -9.11
N GLN A 117 8.75 13.67 -8.77
CA GLN A 117 9.03 14.35 -7.49
C GLN A 117 8.70 13.46 -6.27
N ASN A 118 7.71 12.58 -6.42
CA ASN A 118 7.25 11.63 -5.42
C ASN A 118 7.92 10.23 -5.53
N ILE A 119 9.10 10.12 -6.17
CA ILE A 119 9.77 8.83 -6.37
C ILE A 119 9.99 8.04 -5.07
N GLU A 120 10.34 8.70 -3.98
CA GLU A 120 10.52 8.08 -2.66
C GLU A 120 9.21 7.52 -2.10
N GLU A 121 8.09 8.20 -2.34
CA GLU A 121 6.75 7.76 -1.93
C GLU A 121 6.29 6.55 -2.76
N ILE A 122 6.61 6.54 -4.06
CA ILE A 122 6.33 5.42 -4.95
C ILE A 122 7.13 4.18 -4.52
N ILE A 123 8.42 4.33 -4.24
CA ILE A 123 9.25 3.22 -3.72
C ILE A 123 8.73 2.73 -2.37
N SER A 124 8.36 3.65 -1.46
CA SER A 124 7.81 3.29 -0.15
C SER A 124 6.48 2.53 -0.26
N SER A 125 5.64 2.86 -1.25
CA SER A 125 4.35 2.20 -1.41
C SER A 125 4.50 0.74 -1.87
N PHE A 126 5.47 0.43 -2.74
CA PHE A 126 5.81 -0.95 -3.07
C PHE A 126 6.24 -1.73 -1.83
N ILE A 127 7.16 -1.17 -1.04
CA ILE A 127 7.71 -1.83 0.14
C ILE A 127 6.62 -2.06 1.19
N PHE A 128 5.72 -1.10 1.38
CA PHE A 128 4.58 -1.22 2.30
C PHE A 128 3.64 -2.37 1.93
N VAL A 129 3.45 -2.66 0.64
CA VAL A 129 2.63 -3.81 0.18
C VAL A 129 3.43 -5.10 0.04
N GLY A 130 4.67 -5.15 0.53
CA GLY A 130 5.53 -6.34 0.50
C GLY A 130 6.29 -6.56 -0.81
N ILE A 131 6.27 -5.59 -1.73
CA ILE A 131 7.00 -5.64 -3.01
C ILE A 131 8.32 -4.87 -2.87
N VAL A 132 9.44 -5.50 -3.24
CA VAL A 132 10.77 -4.90 -3.23
C VAL A 132 11.17 -4.49 -4.65
N PRO A 133 11.30 -3.18 -4.92
CA PRO A 133 11.73 -2.71 -6.22
C PRO A 133 13.24 -2.87 -6.42
N ILE A 134 13.64 -3.43 -7.56
CA ILE A 134 15.01 -3.52 -8.07
C ILE A 134 15.16 -2.46 -9.15
N ILE A 135 15.90 -1.38 -8.85
CA ILE A 135 16.18 -0.32 -9.82
C ILE A 135 17.22 -0.84 -10.82
N GLY A 136 16.79 -0.97 -12.07
CA GLY A 136 17.65 -1.37 -13.20
C GLY A 136 18.65 -0.28 -13.55
N HIS A 137 19.89 -0.70 -13.74
CA HIS A 137 21.02 0.08 -14.29
C HIS A 137 21.04 1.58 -13.87
N PRO A 138 20.99 1.90 -12.56
CA PRO A 138 20.96 3.28 -12.08
C PRO A 138 22.21 4.08 -12.49
N GLU A 139 23.29 3.40 -12.86
CA GLU A 139 24.51 4.02 -13.36
C GLU A 139 24.35 4.69 -14.73
N ARG A 140 23.40 4.22 -15.54
CA ARG A 140 23.11 4.75 -16.87
C ARG A 140 22.21 5.98 -16.80
N ASN A 141 21.40 6.09 -15.74
CA ASN A 141 20.46 7.19 -15.55
C ASN A 141 21.18 8.53 -15.27
N GLN A 142 20.93 9.53 -16.13
CA GLN A 142 21.61 10.83 -16.05
C GLN A 142 21.21 11.63 -14.81
N VAL A 143 19.94 11.56 -14.39
CA VAL A 143 19.43 12.26 -13.21
C VAL A 143 20.11 11.74 -11.94
N ILE A 144 20.24 10.42 -11.83
CA ILE A 144 20.94 9.77 -10.70
C ILE A 144 22.44 10.11 -10.70
N ARG A 145 23.11 10.11 -11.86
CA ARG A 145 24.52 10.52 -11.95
C ARG A 145 24.75 11.97 -11.50
N ASN A 146 23.82 12.86 -11.83
CA ASN A 146 23.89 14.26 -11.45
C ASN A 146 23.54 14.50 -9.98
N ASN A 147 22.63 13.69 -9.42
CA ASN A 147 22.22 13.74 -8.02
C ASN A 147 22.20 12.34 -7.38
N PRO A 148 23.38 11.81 -6.99
CA PRO A 148 23.44 10.46 -6.42
C PRO A 148 22.73 10.34 -5.07
N GLY A 149 22.40 11.46 -4.40
CA GLY A 149 21.62 11.46 -3.17
C GLY A 149 20.24 10.81 -3.34
N VAL A 150 19.67 10.82 -4.56
CA VAL A 150 18.41 10.14 -4.84
C VAL A 150 18.54 8.64 -4.66
N ILE A 151 19.51 8.00 -5.33
CA ILE A 151 19.67 6.54 -5.23
C ILE A 151 20.04 6.10 -3.81
N TYR A 152 20.78 6.93 -3.07
CA TYR A 152 21.04 6.71 -1.65
C TYR A 152 19.76 6.64 -0.81
N ARG A 153 18.81 7.56 -1.03
CA ARG A 153 17.53 7.55 -0.31
C ARG A 153 16.64 6.38 -0.73
N LEU A 154 16.57 6.04 -2.02
CA LEU A 154 15.78 4.90 -2.50
C LEU A 154 16.29 3.57 -1.93
N VAL A 155 17.61 3.36 -1.93
CA VAL A 155 18.22 2.18 -1.29
C VAL A 155 17.99 2.20 0.23
N GLY A 156 18.08 3.38 0.86
CA GLY A 156 17.79 3.54 2.29
C GLY A 156 16.34 3.22 2.69
N LEU A 157 15.38 3.36 1.77
CA LEU A 157 13.99 2.95 1.98
C LEU A 157 13.79 1.43 1.84
N GLY A 158 14.76 0.72 1.26
CA GLY A 158 14.72 -0.73 1.04
C GLY A 158 14.67 -1.16 -0.43
N ALA A 159 14.85 -0.23 -1.39
CA ALA A 159 15.01 -0.61 -2.79
C ALA A 159 16.36 -1.30 -3.04
N LEU A 160 16.35 -2.27 -3.95
CA LEU A 160 17.55 -2.90 -4.48
C LEU A 160 17.97 -2.23 -5.79
N THR A 161 19.17 -2.55 -6.26
CA THR A 161 19.76 -1.97 -7.47
C THR A 161 20.60 -3.00 -8.19
N GLN A 162 20.55 -2.95 -9.51
CA GLN A 162 21.28 -3.85 -10.40
C GLN A 162 22.18 -3.03 -11.32
N LEU A 163 23.49 -3.31 -11.32
CA LEU A 163 24.44 -2.73 -12.28
C LEU A 163 24.55 -3.59 -13.52
N THR A 164 24.85 -2.98 -14.66
CA THR A 164 25.15 -3.71 -15.90
C THR A 164 26.63 -4.09 -15.97
N SER A 165 26.95 -5.36 -16.26
CA SER A 165 28.32 -5.90 -16.43
C SER A 165 29.17 -5.03 -17.36
N ALA A 166 28.63 -4.67 -18.53
CA ALA A 166 29.28 -3.84 -19.52
C ALA A 166 29.56 -2.39 -19.05
N SER A 167 28.87 -1.90 -18.02
CA SER A 167 29.17 -0.61 -17.39
C SER A 167 30.52 -0.65 -16.65
N LEU A 168 30.88 -1.78 -16.02
CA LEU A 168 32.16 -1.96 -15.33
C LEU A 168 33.32 -2.15 -16.30
N THR A 169 33.11 -2.84 -17.42
CA THR A 169 34.16 -3.01 -18.44
C THR A 169 34.50 -1.68 -19.11
N GLY A 170 33.51 -0.78 -19.21
CA GLY A 170 33.66 0.56 -19.78
C GLY A 170 33.05 0.71 -21.17
N LEU A 171 32.29 -0.29 -21.63
CA LEU A 171 31.62 -0.30 -22.94
C LEU A 171 30.71 0.92 -23.14
N PHE A 172 30.06 1.40 -22.08
CA PHE A 172 29.18 2.59 -22.13
C PHE A 172 29.90 3.91 -21.84
N GLY A 173 31.23 3.89 -21.75
CA GLY A 173 32.05 5.08 -21.55
C GLY A 173 32.56 5.27 -20.13
N SER A 174 33.60 6.10 -20.02
CA SER A 174 34.38 6.25 -18.79
C SER A 174 33.61 6.88 -17.62
N GLU A 175 32.62 7.74 -17.90
CA GLU A 175 31.78 8.34 -16.85
C GLU A 175 30.88 7.32 -16.18
N ILE A 176 30.23 6.46 -16.97
CA ILE A 176 29.35 5.39 -16.47
C ILE A 176 30.17 4.38 -15.68
N LYS A 177 31.36 4.00 -16.17
CA LYS A 177 32.29 3.14 -15.43
C LYS A 177 32.67 3.73 -14.07
N LYS A 178 33.08 5.00 -14.03
CA LYS A 178 33.44 5.70 -12.78
C LYS A 178 32.26 5.73 -11.80
N PHE A 179 31.05 5.97 -12.30
CA PHE A 179 29.87 6.02 -11.45
C PHE A 179 29.40 4.63 -10.98
N SER A 180 29.57 3.59 -11.79
CA SER A 180 29.35 2.19 -11.37
C SER A 180 30.26 1.82 -10.20
N ILE A 181 31.55 2.16 -10.29
CA ILE A 181 32.52 1.98 -9.20
C ILE A 181 32.12 2.80 -7.96
N PHE A 182 31.59 4.00 -8.15
CA PHE A 182 31.07 4.81 -7.04
C PHE A 182 29.91 4.12 -6.33
N LEU A 183 28.93 3.58 -7.07
CA LEU A 183 27.79 2.86 -6.48
C LEU A 183 28.27 1.63 -5.69
N LEU A 184 29.23 0.86 -6.22
CA LEU A 184 29.82 -0.28 -5.52
C LEU A 184 30.54 0.12 -4.22
N LYS A 185 31.41 1.13 -4.29
CA LYS A 185 32.15 1.64 -3.11
C LYS A 185 31.22 2.14 -2.01
N HIS A 186 30.06 2.67 -2.41
CA HIS A 186 29.06 3.17 -1.49
C HIS A 186 27.98 2.15 -1.11
N LYS A 187 28.13 0.87 -1.47
CA LYS A 187 27.12 -0.19 -1.21
C LYS A 187 25.71 0.19 -1.70
N LEU A 188 25.65 0.88 -2.83
CA LEU A 188 24.42 1.29 -3.52
C LEU A 188 24.10 0.38 -4.71
N ALA A 189 24.86 -0.70 -4.88
CA ALA A 189 24.75 -1.70 -5.93
C ALA A 189 24.67 -3.08 -5.26
N HIS A 190 23.61 -3.84 -5.53
CA HIS A 190 23.33 -5.11 -4.86
C HIS A 190 23.59 -6.32 -5.76
N MET A 191 23.55 -6.11 -7.07
CA MET A 191 23.66 -7.15 -8.08
C MET A 191 24.43 -6.63 -9.29
N LEU A 192 25.01 -7.57 -10.04
CA LEU A 192 25.60 -7.33 -11.35
C LEU A 192 24.92 -8.26 -12.36
N MET A 193 24.36 -7.72 -13.43
CA MET A 193 23.62 -8.48 -14.46
C MET A 193 24.07 -8.09 -15.87
N THR A 194 23.74 -8.89 -16.87
CA THR A 194 24.25 -8.64 -18.23
C THR A 194 23.55 -7.49 -18.93
N ASP A 195 22.23 -7.35 -18.74
CA ASP A 195 21.37 -6.44 -19.49
C ASP A 195 21.64 -6.61 -21.02
N ALA A 196 21.72 -7.89 -21.41
CA ALA A 196 22.09 -8.32 -22.75
C ALA A 196 20.92 -8.24 -23.72
N HIS A 197 21.21 -7.91 -24.99
CA HIS A 197 20.21 -7.67 -26.04
C HIS A 197 20.53 -8.39 -27.35
N SER A 198 21.78 -8.81 -27.59
CA SER A 198 22.12 -9.57 -28.81
C SER A 198 23.37 -10.43 -28.62
N SER A 199 23.60 -11.36 -29.55
CA SER A 199 24.80 -12.22 -29.56
C SER A 199 26.10 -11.45 -29.92
N LYS A 200 25.99 -10.27 -30.53
CA LYS A 200 27.12 -9.47 -31.03
C LYS A 200 27.41 -8.23 -30.17
N ARG A 201 26.37 -7.50 -29.74
CA ARG A 201 26.46 -6.26 -28.97
C ARG A 201 25.63 -6.39 -27.69
N ARG A 202 26.16 -5.92 -26.55
CA ARG A 202 25.56 -6.18 -25.22
C ARG A 202 25.30 -7.68 -25.08
N ARG A 203 26.40 -8.43 -25.14
CA ARG A 203 26.41 -9.90 -25.10
C ARG A 203 26.06 -10.37 -23.69
N PRO A 204 25.48 -11.57 -23.52
CA PRO A 204 25.19 -12.15 -22.21
C PRO A 204 26.49 -12.68 -21.56
N VAL A 205 27.33 -11.74 -21.16
CA VAL A 205 28.67 -11.96 -20.59
C VAL A 205 28.75 -11.22 -19.25
N LEU A 206 28.76 -12.00 -18.18
CA LEU A 206 28.85 -11.54 -16.80
C LEU A 206 30.26 -11.71 -16.23
N SER A 207 31.03 -12.70 -16.71
CA SER A 207 32.38 -13.01 -16.21
C SER A 207 33.35 -11.82 -16.28
N GLU A 208 33.34 -11.05 -17.37
CA GLU A 208 34.20 -9.87 -17.55
C GLU A 208 33.93 -8.78 -16.49
N GLY A 209 32.66 -8.51 -16.19
CA GLY A 209 32.27 -7.57 -15.15
C GLY A 209 32.53 -8.13 -13.75
N LEU A 210 32.38 -9.45 -13.57
CA LEU A 210 32.65 -10.13 -12.31
C LEU A 210 34.12 -10.04 -11.90
N GLU A 211 35.08 -10.18 -12.82
CA GLU A 211 36.50 -10.03 -12.49
C GLU A 211 36.82 -8.62 -11.96
N ILE A 212 36.27 -7.58 -12.60
CA ILE A 212 36.41 -6.20 -12.12
C ILE A 212 35.69 -6.01 -10.78
N LEU A 213 34.52 -6.64 -10.59
CA LEU A 213 33.78 -6.60 -9.35
C LEU A 213 34.58 -7.21 -8.20
N LYS A 214 35.23 -8.37 -8.41
CA LYS A 214 36.10 -9.04 -7.42
C LYS A 214 37.22 -8.13 -6.93
N GLU A 215 37.83 -7.35 -7.82
CA GLU A 215 38.87 -6.37 -7.44
C GLU A 215 38.34 -5.25 -6.53
N ILE A 216 37.06 -4.88 -6.66
CA ILE A 216 36.45 -3.74 -5.95
C ILE A 216 35.85 -4.15 -4.61
N VAL A 217 35.03 -5.21 -4.58
CA VAL A 217 34.26 -5.62 -3.40
C VAL A 217 34.80 -6.88 -2.72
N GLY A 218 35.80 -7.53 -3.33
CA GLY A 218 36.35 -8.81 -2.88
C GLY A 218 35.57 -10.00 -3.43
N GLU A 219 36.25 -11.14 -3.55
CA GLU A 219 35.71 -12.33 -4.22
C GLU A 219 34.40 -12.83 -3.62
N LYS A 220 34.33 -12.97 -2.28
CA LYS A 220 33.12 -13.45 -1.61
C LYS A 220 31.91 -12.56 -1.89
N ALA A 221 32.06 -11.24 -1.77
CA ALA A 221 30.96 -10.30 -2.01
C ALA A 221 30.58 -10.25 -3.49
N ALA A 222 31.56 -10.35 -4.39
CA ALA A 222 31.30 -10.40 -5.82
C ALA A 222 30.48 -11.63 -6.20
N MET A 223 30.80 -12.81 -5.64
CA MET A 223 30.02 -14.04 -5.83
C MET A 223 28.61 -13.94 -5.23
N GLU A 224 28.46 -13.31 -4.05
CA GLU A 224 27.13 -13.03 -3.47
C GLU A 224 26.25 -12.23 -4.45
N MET A 225 26.80 -11.26 -5.16
CA MET A 225 26.07 -10.37 -6.08
C MET A 225 25.65 -11.02 -7.42
N VAL A 226 26.26 -12.15 -7.81
CA VAL A 226 25.97 -12.85 -9.09
C VAL A 226 25.41 -14.26 -8.90
N GLU A 227 25.29 -14.74 -7.67
CA GLU A 227 24.75 -16.07 -7.35
C GLU A 227 23.80 -16.04 -6.14
N ALA A 228 24.29 -15.75 -4.93
CA ALA A 228 23.48 -15.92 -3.72
C ALA A 228 22.29 -14.95 -3.61
N ILE A 229 22.51 -13.66 -3.91
CA ILE A 229 21.44 -12.65 -3.93
C ILE A 229 20.46 -12.94 -5.07
N PRO A 230 20.92 -13.20 -6.31
CA PRO A 230 20.02 -13.58 -7.39
C PRO A 230 19.16 -14.83 -7.13
N GLU A 231 19.72 -15.87 -6.52
CA GLU A 231 18.99 -17.10 -6.17
C GLU A 231 17.84 -16.80 -5.19
N LYS A 232 18.11 -15.99 -4.15
CA LYS A 232 17.08 -15.56 -3.19
C LYS A 232 15.96 -14.78 -3.86
N ILE A 233 16.30 -13.91 -4.80
CA ILE A 233 15.31 -13.12 -5.55
C ILE A 233 14.42 -14.02 -6.40
N LEU A 234 15.00 -15.02 -7.08
CA LEU A 234 14.23 -16.01 -7.85
C LEU A 234 13.22 -16.76 -6.98
N ASN A 235 13.57 -17.00 -5.72
CA ASN A 235 12.73 -17.73 -4.76
C ASN A 235 11.78 -16.83 -3.95
N GLY A 236 11.83 -15.50 -4.12
CA GLY A 236 11.03 -14.56 -3.31
C GLY A 236 11.48 -14.46 -1.84
N GLU A 237 12.71 -14.85 -1.53
CA GLU A 237 13.26 -14.85 -0.16
C GLU A 237 13.82 -13.51 0.27
N ASP A 238 13.85 -13.24 1.58
CA ASP A 238 14.47 -12.06 2.17
C ASP A 238 15.99 -11.99 1.88
N ILE A 239 16.43 -10.78 1.54
CA ILE A 239 17.84 -10.45 1.34
C ILE A 239 18.31 -9.57 2.49
N ASP A 240 19.39 -9.98 3.15
CA ASP A 240 20.08 -9.15 4.13
C ASP A 240 20.96 -8.12 3.39
N VAL A 241 20.44 -6.90 3.28
CA VAL A 241 21.10 -5.82 2.54
C VAL A 241 21.99 -5.01 3.47
N LYS A 242 23.26 -4.89 3.09
CA LYS A 242 24.20 -4.00 3.79
C LYS A 242 23.81 -2.54 3.53
N TYR A 243 23.65 -1.76 4.60
CA TYR A 243 23.29 -0.35 4.51
C TYR A 243 24.24 0.46 3.61
N PRO A 244 23.70 1.45 2.86
CA PRO A 244 24.49 2.29 1.98
C PRO A 244 25.49 3.14 2.77
N VAL A 245 26.68 3.35 2.21
CA VAL A 245 27.74 4.17 2.80
C VAL A 245 27.53 5.63 2.37
N PRO A 246 27.38 6.58 3.31
CA PRO A 246 27.19 7.99 2.98
C PRO A 246 28.33 8.58 2.13
N PHE A 247 28.01 9.59 1.31
CA PHE A 247 28.98 10.38 0.55
C PHE A 247 28.65 11.87 0.61
N LYS A 248 29.67 12.71 0.40
CA LYS A 248 29.51 14.16 0.34
C LYS A 248 28.89 14.55 -1.00
N GLU A 249 27.70 15.17 -0.97
CA GLU A 249 27.03 15.63 -2.19
C GLU A 249 27.88 16.69 -2.92
N LYS A 250 27.93 16.60 -4.26
CA LYS A 250 28.50 17.67 -5.08
C LYS A 250 27.62 18.90 -4.90
N SER A 251 28.12 19.93 -4.22
CA SER A 251 27.46 21.23 -4.20
C SER A 251 27.22 21.68 -5.65
N SER A 252 25.96 21.88 -6.04
CA SER A 252 25.59 22.36 -7.37
C SER A 252 26.35 23.66 -7.67
N GLY A 253 27.27 23.59 -8.64
CA GLY A 253 28.15 24.69 -9.00
C GLY A 253 27.41 25.86 -9.63
N LYS A 254 26.95 26.81 -8.83
CA LYS A 254 26.69 28.21 -9.24
C LYS A 254 27.23 29.25 -8.26
N MET A 255 28.15 28.87 -7.36
CA MET A 255 28.78 29.80 -6.42
C MET A 255 30.32 29.69 -6.35
N LYS A 256 30.97 29.27 -7.46
CA LYS A 256 32.44 29.24 -7.57
C LYS A 256 33.06 30.28 -8.51
N LYS A 257 32.31 31.33 -8.90
CA LYS A 257 32.85 32.45 -9.69
C LYS A 257 32.89 33.82 -8.99
N TYR A 258 32.45 33.92 -7.72
CA TYR A 258 32.56 35.18 -6.94
C TYR A 258 33.62 35.13 -5.81
N PHE A 259 34.25 33.99 -5.57
CA PHE A 259 35.30 33.83 -4.55
C PHE A 259 36.73 33.83 -5.13
N SER A 260 36.99 34.63 -6.17
CA SER A 260 38.36 34.90 -6.65
C SER A 260 38.77 36.37 -6.61
N LEU A 261 37.99 37.24 -5.96
CA LEU A 261 38.28 38.68 -5.89
C LEU A 261 38.39 39.27 -4.47
N ILE A 262 38.36 38.44 -3.42
CA ILE A 262 38.46 38.89 -2.01
C ILE A 262 39.65 38.24 -1.27
N PHE A 263 40.50 37.46 -1.96
CA PHE A 263 41.75 36.92 -1.40
C PHE A 263 43.01 37.59 -1.96
N LEU A 264 42.90 38.89 -2.28
CA LEU A 264 44.02 39.79 -2.57
C LEU A 264 43.95 40.97 -1.60
N CYS A 265 43.98 40.73 -0.29
CA CYS A 265 44.17 41.81 0.70
C CYS A 265 44.67 41.38 2.09
N VAL A 266 44.90 40.09 2.37
CA VAL A 266 45.51 39.68 3.66
C VAL A 266 46.62 38.66 3.40
N PHE A 267 47.61 39.11 2.63
CA PHE A 267 48.91 38.45 2.49
C PHE A 267 49.99 39.39 3.01
N ILE A 268 49.88 39.80 4.28
CA ILE A 268 50.97 40.42 5.05
C ILE A 268 50.86 39.90 6.47
N GLY A 269 51.76 39.00 6.86
CA GLY A 269 51.89 38.58 8.26
C GLY A 269 52.35 37.15 8.48
N PHE A 270 53.65 36.95 8.32
CA PHE A 270 54.47 35.91 8.98
C PHE A 270 54.55 34.50 8.39
N ILE A 271 55.70 34.30 7.73
CA ILE A 271 56.40 33.06 7.39
C ILE A 271 57.28 32.65 8.61
N PHE A 272 57.66 31.35 8.67
CA PHE A 272 58.70 30.68 9.50
C PHE A 272 58.26 30.24 10.92
N ALA A 273 58.59 29.04 11.46
CA ALA A 273 59.43 27.91 11.04
C ALA A 273 59.10 26.63 11.86
N CYS A 274 59.64 25.51 11.39
CA CYS A 274 59.61 24.12 11.85
C CYS A 274 59.73 23.85 13.37
N ALA A 275 59.07 22.78 13.86
CA ALA A 275 59.66 21.67 14.64
C ALA A 275 58.60 20.61 15.08
N HIS A 276 58.92 19.33 14.89
CA HIS A 276 58.42 18.18 15.70
C HIS A 276 59.49 17.87 16.78
N PRO A 277 59.29 17.01 17.82
CA PRO A 277 58.08 16.39 18.43
C PRO A 277 58.08 16.50 19.99
N VAL A 278 57.27 15.67 20.67
CA VAL A 278 57.36 15.14 22.08
C VAL A 278 56.19 15.48 23.01
N ILE A 279 55.56 14.42 23.51
CA ILE A 279 54.52 14.35 24.55
C ILE A 279 55.10 14.69 25.93
N ARG A 280 54.40 15.51 26.73
CA ARG A 280 54.42 15.46 28.22
C ARG A 280 53.09 15.92 28.83
N GLU A 281 52.62 15.17 29.83
CA GLU A 281 51.49 15.47 30.72
C GLU A 281 51.71 16.74 31.56
N ILE A 282 50.62 17.49 31.83
CA ILE A 282 50.51 18.40 32.98
C ILE A 282 49.10 18.26 33.58
N SER A 283 49.06 18.00 34.90
CA SER A 283 47.88 17.94 35.77
C SER A 283 47.61 19.29 36.48
N PRO A 284 46.48 19.47 37.21
CA PRO A 284 45.72 20.74 37.24
C PRO A 284 45.94 21.62 38.49
N GLN A 285 45.95 22.94 38.29
CA GLN A 285 45.64 23.98 39.29
C GLN A 285 45.03 25.19 38.53
N GLY A 286 43.92 25.86 38.87
CA GLY A 286 42.93 25.77 39.94
C GLY A 286 42.08 27.06 39.96
N LYS A 287 40.95 27.02 40.69
CA LYS A 287 39.98 28.09 41.14
C LYS A 287 38.62 28.07 40.43
N LYS A 288 37.47 28.15 41.12
CA LYS A 288 37.07 28.00 42.55
C LYS A 288 35.53 27.86 42.49
N GLY A 289 34.94 26.84 43.12
CA GLY A 289 33.48 26.76 43.17
C GLY A 289 32.80 25.46 43.60
N THR A 290 33.49 24.43 44.12
CA THR A 290 32.86 23.30 44.84
C THR A 290 33.97 22.44 45.49
N GLN A 291 33.85 21.97 46.75
CA GLN A 291 34.79 21.00 47.38
C GLN A 291 34.10 19.64 47.65
N LEU A 292 34.70 18.53 47.18
CA LEU A 292 34.27 17.14 47.44
C LEU A 292 34.87 16.65 48.77
N ARG A 293 34.08 15.93 49.57
CA ARG A 293 34.57 15.16 50.73
C ARG A 293 34.20 13.68 50.61
N TRP A 294 35.16 12.80 50.88
CA TRP A 294 35.01 11.34 50.77
C TRP A 294 34.26 10.84 52.00
N ASP A 295 33.07 10.30 51.78
CA ASP A 295 32.29 9.61 52.77
C ASP A 295 32.79 8.17 52.86
N ARG A 296 33.32 7.81 54.03
CA ARG A 296 33.94 6.51 54.29
C ARG A 296 32.92 5.40 54.57
N GLU A 297 31.67 5.74 54.89
CA GLU A 297 30.62 4.73 55.11
C GLU A 297 29.95 4.34 53.80
N THR A 298 29.69 5.32 52.93
CA THR A 298 29.04 5.07 51.63
C THR A 298 30.02 4.83 50.49
N HIS A 299 31.33 5.00 50.75
CA HIS A 299 32.42 4.97 49.76
C HIS A 299 32.15 5.88 48.55
N ARG A 300 31.63 7.10 48.78
CA ARG A 300 31.32 8.07 47.72
C ARG A 300 31.72 9.49 48.11
N TRP A 301 31.99 10.33 47.13
CA TRP A 301 32.27 11.75 47.34
C TRP A 301 30.99 12.60 47.18
N VAL A 302 30.77 13.60 48.05
CA VAL A 302 29.52 14.41 48.07
C VAL A 302 29.80 15.93 47.90
N PHE A 303 28.94 16.66 47.15
CA PHE A 303 28.99 18.11 46.88
C PHE A 303 27.71 18.86 47.30
N LYS A 304 27.81 20.16 47.62
CA LYS A 304 26.68 21.09 47.95
C LYS A 304 26.85 22.42 47.16
N ALA A 305 25.78 22.96 46.53
CA ALA A 305 25.84 24.22 45.75
C ALA A 305 24.56 25.09 45.83
N GLU A 306 24.71 26.43 45.75
CA GLU A 306 23.65 27.46 45.59
C GLU A 306 23.81 28.26 44.26
N PRO A 307 22.75 28.86 43.66
CA PRO A 307 22.80 29.42 42.29
C PRO A 307 22.87 30.97 42.17
N PRO A 308 23.40 31.56 41.06
CA PRO A 308 23.27 33.00 40.75
C PRO A 308 22.50 33.36 39.45
N ALA A 309 22.21 34.66 39.28
CA ALA A 309 21.08 35.29 38.56
C ALA A 309 21.28 35.77 37.08
N ARG A 310 20.14 36.08 36.40
CA ARG A 310 19.95 36.48 34.97
C ARG A 310 20.19 37.98 34.65
N LYS A 311 20.56 38.30 33.39
CA LYS A 311 20.41 39.64 32.74
C LYS A 311 20.04 39.57 31.24
N ALA A 312 19.47 40.66 30.72
CA ALA A 312 18.48 40.79 29.64
C ALA A 312 18.97 41.24 28.23
N LEU A 313 18.07 41.13 27.24
CA LEU A 313 18.12 41.42 25.79
C LEU A 313 17.98 42.91 25.39
N GLN A 314 18.50 43.29 24.21
CA GLN A 314 18.02 44.45 23.42
C GLN A 314 18.24 44.30 21.89
N GLU A 315 17.35 44.89 21.08
CA GLU A 315 17.04 44.68 19.65
C GLU A 315 17.81 45.60 18.65
N SER A 316 17.85 45.26 17.33
CA SER A 316 17.56 46.23 16.23
C SER A 316 17.39 45.64 14.80
N ARG A 317 16.22 46.00 14.21
CA ARG A 317 15.67 46.18 12.83
C ARG A 317 16.30 45.65 11.50
N LEU A 318 15.38 45.22 10.62
CA LEU A 318 15.48 44.84 9.18
C LEU A 318 15.13 46.00 8.20
N PRO A 319 15.55 45.93 6.92
CA PRO A 319 14.85 46.59 5.81
C PRO A 319 14.25 45.63 4.74
N SER A 320 13.11 46.04 4.16
CA SER A 320 12.40 45.48 2.96
C SER A 320 13.03 45.99 1.65
N PHE A 321 12.91 45.39 0.45
CA PHE A 321 11.77 45.03 -0.43
C PHE A 321 12.25 43.93 -1.43
N ALA A 322 11.47 42.87 -1.70
CA ALA A 322 10.57 42.67 -2.85
C ALA A 322 11.18 42.69 -4.27
N GLN A 323 11.14 41.54 -4.96
CA GLN A 323 10.72 41.41 -6.37
C GLN A 323 10.36 39.93 -6.67
N ALA A 324 9.10 39.72 -7.07
CA ALA A 324 8.53 38.42 -7.41
C ALA A 324 8.67 38.13 -8.91
N VAL A 325 8.97 36.87 -9.26
CA VAL A 325 8.85 36.32 -10.63
C VAL A 325 7.44 35.70 -10.75
N PRO A 326 6.74 35.81 -11.89
CA PRO A 326 5.30 35.56 -11.96
C PRO A 326 4.96 34.08 -11.82
N VAL A 327 4.04 33.78 -10.90
CA VAL A 327 3.29 32.52 -10.84
C VAL A 327 2.14 32.64 -11.86
N PRO A 328 1.89 31.66 -12.74
CA PRO A 328 0.72 31.68 -13.61
C PRO A 328 -0.58 31.76 -12.79
N PRO A 329 -1.62 32.44 -13.27
CA PRO A 329 -2.74 32.85 -12.43
C PRO A 329 -3.56 31.65 -11.94
N LEU A 330 -3.59 31.48 -10.61
CA LEU A 330 -4.39 30.57 -9.78
C LEU A 330 -5.90 30.57 -10.06
N LYS A 331 -6.42 31.44 -10.94
CA LYS A 331 -7.86 31.62 -11.14
C LYS A 331 -8.50 30.45 -11.88
N LYS A 332 -7.87 29.91 -12.93
CA LYS A 332 -8.39 28.72 -13.66
C LYS A 332 -8.36 27.46 -12.80
N GLU A 333 -7.33 27.29 -11.98
CA GLU A 333 -7.23 26.12 -11.10
C GLU A 333 -8.16 26.26 -9.89
N ALA A 334 -8.33 27.46 -9.33
CA ALA A 334 -9.33 27.71 -8.29
C ALA A 334 -10.77 27.52 -8.83
N ASP A 335 -11.07 27.99 -10.04
CA ASP A 335 -12.38 27.76 -10.68
C ASP A 335 -12.61 26.27 -10.96
N ARG A 336 -11.59 25.55 -11.43
CA ARG A 336 -11.60 24.08 -11.63
C ARG A 336 -11.69 23.31 -10.32
N LEU A 337 -11.06 23.77 -9.25
CA LEU A 337 -11.11 23.19 -7.91
C LEU A 337 -12.44 23.49 -7.21
N ILE A 338 -13.07 24.63 -7.49
CA ILE A 338 -14.45 24.94 -7.08
C ILE A 338 -15.45 24.08 -7.87
N GLU A 339 -15.16 23.79 -9.14
CA GLU A 339 -15.94 22.86 -9.98
C GLU A 339 -15.76 21.39 -9.53
N LEU A 340 -14.56 21.00 -9.07
CA LEU A 340 -14.25 19.69 -8.50
C LEU A 340 -14.75 19.52 -7.05
N GLN A 341 -14.73 20.59 -6.23
CA GLN A 341 -15.34 20.62 -4.88
C GLN A 341 -16.87 20.43 -4.93
N LYS A 342 -17.50 20.70 -6.08
CA LYS A 342 -18.94 20.54 -6.30
C LYS A 342 -19.36 19.16 -6.82
N ARG A 343 -18.42 18.27 -7.15
CA ARG A 343 -18.79 16.93 -7.62
C ARG A 343 -19.06 15.99 -6.46
N THR A 344 -20.26 16.11 -5.89
CA THR A 344 -20.98 14.93 -5.38
C THR A 344 -20.93 13.88 -6.48
N LEU A 345 -20.55 12.63 -6.15
CA LEU A 345 -20.61 11.51 -7.08
C LEU A 345 -21.95 11.55 -7.82
N THR A 346 -21.94 11.42 -9.15
CA THR A 346 -23.21 11.24 -9.86
C THR A 346 -23.93 10.00 -9.32
N LYS A 347 -25.26 9.95 -9.42
CA LYS A 347 -26.06 8.80 -8.96
C LYS A 347 -25.47 7.48 -9.50
N GLU A 348 -25.03 7.47 -10.75
CA GLU A 348 -24.40 6.32 -11.42
C GLU A 348 -23.01 5.98 -10.87
N GLU A 349 -22.13 6.97 -10.67
CA GLU A 349 -20.80 6.77 -10.06
C GLU A 349 -20.92 6.22 -8.64
N TYR A 350 -21.87 6.75 -7.88
CA TYR A 350 -22.20 6.28 -6.54
C TYR A 350 -22.66 4.81 -6.55
N LEU A 351 -23.60 4.46 -7.43
CA LEU A 351 -24.11 3.10 -7.53
C LEU A 351 -23.03 2.10 -7.96
N ARG A 352 -22.17 2.47 -8.93
CA ARG A 352 -21.03 1.64 -9.36
C ARG A 352 -20.03 1.41 -8.24
N ALA A 353 -19.74 2.42 -7.44
CA ALA A 353 -18.87 2.29 -6.28
C ALA A 353 -19.48 1.40 -5.18
N LYS A 354 -20.80 1.52 -4.94
CA LYS A 354 -21.55 0.78 -3.92
C LYS A 354 -21.66 -0.72 -4.24
N PHE A 355 -21.90 -1.08 -5.50
CA PHE A 355 -22.20 -2.45 -5.93
C PHE A 355 -21.11 -3.03 -6.86
N LYS A 356 -19.85 -2.96 -6.43
CA LYS A 356 -18.69 -3.42 -7.23
C LYS A 356 -18.89 -4.87 -7.71
N GLY A 357 -18.79 -5.08 -9.02
CA GLY A 357 -18.90 -6.41 -9.64
C GLY A 357 -20.33 -6.90 -9.94
N LYS A 358 -21.36 -6.07 -9.73
CA LYS A 358 -22.75 -6.37 -10.08
C LYS A 358 -23.23 -5.49 -11.25
N GLU A 359 -24.11 -6.03 -12.09
CA GLU A 359 -24.73 -5.28 -13.18
C GLU A 359 -25.81 -4.34 -12.60
N ILE A 360 -25.70 -3.04 -12.84
CA ILE A 360 -26.68 -2.06 -12.36
C ILE A 360 -27.65 -1.76 -13.50
N VAL A 361 -28.95 -1.96 -13.25
CA VAL A 361 -30.01 -1.71 -14.22
C VAL A 361 -30.98 -0.69 -13.63
N LEU A 362 -31.17 0.45 -14.29
CA LEU A 362 -32.06 1.49 -13.77
C LEU A 362 -33.53 1.11 -14.00
N PRO A 363 -34.45 1.51 -13.09
CA PRO A 363 -35.90 1.25 -13.23
C PRO A 363 -36.47 1.72 -14.57
N GLU A 364 -36.03 2.89 -15.04
CA GLU A 364 -36.47 3.50 -16.30
C GLU A 364 -36.15 2.63 -17.53
N ASP A 365 -35.02 1.92 -17.51
CA ASP A 365 -34.60 1.04 -18.60
C ASP A 365 -35.43 -0.25 -18.66
N LEU A 366 -35.99 -0.68 -17.52
CA LEU A 366 -36.93 -1.80 -17.46
C LEU A 366 -38.30 -1.40 -18.01
N SER A 367 -38.73 -0.17 -17.75
CA SER A 367 -40.02 0.38 -18.19
C SER A 367 -40.12 0.58 -19.71
N LYS A 368 -38.99 0.84 -20.39
CA LYS A 368 -38.92 1.10 -21.83
C LYS A 368 -39.00 -0.15 -22.71
N ASN A 369 -38.75 -1.33 -22.15
CA ASN A 369 -38.72 -2.59 -22.90
C ASN A 369 -40.10 -3.22 -23.14
N GLY A 370 -41.17 -2.48 -22.89
CA GLY A 370 -42.55 -2.95 -23.05
C GLY A 370 -42.97 -3.83 -21.88
N GLU A 371 -44.24 -3.75 -21.52
CA GLU A 371 -44.87 -4.61 -20.53
C GLU A 371 -44.72 -6.07 -20.98
N ILE A 372 -43.70 -6.76 -20.48
CA ILE A 372 -43.68 -8.21 -20.55
C ILE A 372 -44.72 -8.64 -19.52
N GLU A 373 -45.93 -8.95 -19.99
CA GLU A 373 -46.93 -9.67 -19.21
C GLU A 373 -46.30 -11.02 -18.83
N VAL A 374 -45.64 -11.07 -17.68
CA VAL A 374 -45.03 -12.31 -17.18
C VAL A 374 -46.18 -13.21 -16.76
N LYS A 375 -46.66 -14.05 -17.66
CA LYS A 375 -47.71 -15.03 -17.34
C LYS A 375 -47.20 -16.00 -16.29
N TYR A 376 -48.09 -16.37 -15.35
CA TYR A 376 -47.74 -17.34 -14.32
C TYR A 376 -47.43 -18.68 -14.97
N LYS A 377 -46.26 -19.21 -14.66
CA LYS A 377 -45.85 -20.58 -14.97
C LYS A 377 -45.82 -21.37 -13.69
N ILE A 378 -46.33 -22.59 -13.75
CA ILE A 378 -46.32 -23.53 -12.64
C ILE A 378 -44.87 -23.76 -12.21
N GLY A 379 -44.57 -23.58 -10.94
CA GLY A 379 -43.24 -23.78 -10.37
C GLY A 379 -43.20 -24.99 -9.43
N ILE A 380 -41.99 -25.38 -9.07
CA ILE A 380 -41.74 -26.41 -8.05
C ILE A 380 -42.31 -25.92 -6.71
N ASP A 381 -42.86 -26.85 -5.91
CA ASP A 381 -43.53 -26.63 -4.62
C ASP A 381 -44.86 -25.87 -4.68
N ASP A 382 -45.35 -25.52 -5.87
CA ASP A 382 -46.74 -25.03 -6.02
C ASP A 382 -47.74 -26.13 -5.68
N ILE A 383 -48.90 -25.75 -5.15
CA ILE A 383 -50.03 -26.67 -4.92
C ILE A 383 -51.12 -26.33 -5.92
N LEU A 384 -51.41 -27.25 -6.84
CA LEU A 384 -52.50 -27.14 -7.79
C LEU A 384 -53.74 -27.86 -7.26
N ASN A 385 -54.91 -27.24 -7.41
CA ASN A 385 -56.19 -27.90 -7.28
C ASN A 385 -56.65 -28.36 -8.67
N ILE A 386 -56.84 -29.68 -8.81
CA ILE A 386 -57.38 -30.31 -10.02
C ILE A 386 -58.79 -30.77 -9.70
N TYR A 387 -59.77 -30.18 -10.36
CA TYR A 387 -61.18 -30.50 -10.24
C TYR A 387 -61.70 -31.10 -11.54
N ILE A 388 -62.25 -32.31 -11.47
CA ILE A 388 -62.85 -33.01 -12.60
C ILE A 388 -64.35 -33.10 -12.34
N TRP A 389 -65.15 -32.48 -13.20
CA TRP A 389 -66.59 -32.41 -13.02
C TRP A 389 -67.21 -33.82 -12.99
N ASN A 390 -68.12 -34.06 -12.03
CA ASN A 390 -68.79 -35.35 -11.79
C ASN A 390 -67.84 -36.52 -11.44
N HIS A 391 -66.60 -36.23 -11.04
CA HIS A 391 -65.58 -37.20 -10.62
C HIS A 391 -64.81 -36.69 -9.40
N GLU A 392 -65.47 -36.60 -8.24
CA GLU A 392 -64.86 -36.13 -7.00
C GLU A 392 -63.72 -37.02 -6.49
N ASP A 393 -63.78 -38.33 -6.78
CA ASP A 393 -62.75 -39.32 -6.44
C ASP A 393 -61.39 -39.07 -7.13
N LEU A 394 -61.43 -38.41 -8.29
CA LEU A 394 -60.24 -38.02 -9.05
C LEU A 394 -59.77 -36.59 -8.74
N SER A 395 -60.64 -35.78 -8.13
CA SER A 395 -60.37 -34.37 -7.80
C SER A 395 -59.53 -34.24 -6.53
N ARG A 396 -58.47 -33.43 -6.55
CA ARG A 396 -57.54 -33.29 -5.42
C ARG A 396 -56.60 -32.08 -5.53
N ASP A 397 -56.07 -31.69 -4.39
CA ASP A 397 -54.91 -30.81 -4.32
C ASP A 397 -53.63 -31.65 -4.48
N VAL A 398 -52.72 -31.18 -5.32
CA VAL A 398 -51.48 -31.88 -5.64
C VAL A 398 -50.29 -30.93 -5.63
N PRO A 399 -49.21 -31.25 -4.90
CA PRO A 399 -47.98 -30.47 -4.95
C PRO A 399 -47.17 -30.80 -6.20
N ILE A 400 -46.52 -29.79 -6.77
CA ILE A 400 -45.51 -29.95 -7.81
C ILE A 400 -44.21 -30.39 -7.15
N ARG A 401 -43.76 -31.59 -7.48
CA ARG A 401 -42.57 -32.20 -6.88
C ARG A 401 -41.29 -31.55 -7.40
N SER A 402 -40.17 -31.87 -6.77
CA SER A 402 -38.83 -31.36 -7.13
C SER A 402 -38.36 -31.74 -8.54
N ASP A 403 -38.90 -32.80 -9.14
CA ASP A 403 -38.66 -33.19 -10.54
C ASP A 403 -39.55 -32.41 -11.54
N GLY A 404 -40.37 -31.48 -11.05
CA GLY A 404 -41.31 -30.69 -11.83
C GLY A 404 -42.59 -31.43 -12.25
N ASN A 405 -42.77 -32.67 -11.78
CA ASN A 405 -43.92 -33.50 -12.11
C ASN A 405 -44.99 -33.48 -11.01
N VAL A 406 -46.18 -33.93 -11.38
CA VAL A 406 -47.32 -34.16 -10.50
C VAL A 406 -47.94 -35.52 -10.77
N SER A 407 -48.34 -36.24 -9.71
CA SER A 407 -49.01 -37.54 -9.82
C SER A 407 -50.52 -37.37 -9.81
N LEU A 408 -51.18 -37.89 -10.83
CA LEU A 408 -52.64 -37.89 -10.93
C LEU A 408 -53.17 -39.33 -11.08
N PRO A 409 -54.36 -39.64 -10.52
CA PRO A 409 -55.00 -40.94 -10.69
C PRO A 409 -55.16 -41.31 -12.16
N LEU A 410 -55.05 -42.60 -12.47
CA LEU A 410 -55.22 -43.20 -13.81
C LEU A 410 -54.15 -42.80 -14.84
N ILE A 411 -53.72 -41.54 -14.87
CA ILE A 411 -52.83 -40.98 -15.91
C ILE A 411 -51.37 -40.81 -15.46
N GLY A 412 -51.07 -41.14 -14.20
CA GLY A 412 -49.72 -41.24 -13.65
C GLY A 412 -49.03 -39.89 -13.48
N ASP A 413 -47.70 -39.89 -13.67
CA ASP A 413 -46.87 -38.70 -13.53
C ASP A 413 -46.90 -37.83 -14.79
N ILE A 414 -47.07 -36.52 -14.60
CA ILE A 414 -47.15 -35.53 -15.67
C ILE A 414 -46.28 -34.34 -15.32
N HIS A 415 -45.48 -33.89 -16.28
CA HIS A 415 -44.68 -32.67 -16.12
C HIS A 415 -45.57 -31.44 -16.12
N ALA A 416 -45.45 -30.61 -15.07
CA ALA A 416 -46.23 -29.40 -14.88
C ALA A 416 -45.34 -28.16 -14.79
N ALA A 417 -44.13 -28.27 -14.21
CA ALA A 417 -43.24 -27.15 -14.02
C ALA A 417 -42.89 -26.45 -15.35
N GLY A 418 -42.90 -25.12 -15.35
CA GLY A 418 -42.61 -24.28 -16.51
C GLY A 418 -43.77 -24.09 -17.50
N LEU A 419 -44.88 -24.82 -17.35
CA LEU A 419 -46.09 -24.67 -18.17
C LEU A 419 -47.03 -23.60 -17.60
N GLU A 420 -47.82 -22.98 -18.48
CA GLU A 420 -48.98 -22.20 -18.06
C GLU A 420 -50.14 -23.13 -17.66
N ILE A 421 -51.02 -22.66 -16.76
CA ILE A 421 -52.20 -23.43 -16.32
C ILE A 421 -53.06 -23.95 -17.51
N PRO A 422 -53.36 -23.15 -18.56
CA PRO A 422 -54.14 -23.63 -19.70
C PRO A 422 -53.44 -24.74 -20.50
N GLU A 423 -52.12 -24.67 -20.63
CA GLU A 423 -51.32 -25.69 -21.32
C GLU A 423 -51.35 -27.00 -20.53
N PHE A 424 -51.11 -26.92 -19.22
CA PHE A 424 -51.16 -28.07 -18.33
C PHE A 424 -52.58 -28.69 -18.28
N LYS A 425 -53.62 -27.85 -18.23
CA LYS A 425 -55.03 -28.27 -18.34
C LYS A 425 -55.26 -29.09 -19.62
N THR A 426 -54.80 -28.59 -20.77
CA THR A 426 -54.97 -29.26 -22.05
C THR A 426 -54.29 -30.64 -22.07
N ILE A 427 -53.10 -30.75 -21.46
CA ILE A 427 -52.35 -32.01 -21.36
C ILE A 427 -53.14 -33.04 -20.53
N ILE A 428 -53.68 -32.63 -19.37
CA ILE A 428 -54.42 -33.56 -18.50
C ILE A 428 -55.78 -33.94 -19.08
N GLU A 429 -56.49 -33.01 -19.74
CA GLU A 429 -57.76 -33.30 -20.43
C GLU A 429 -57.55 -34.37 -21.49
N LYS A 430 -56.52 -34.22 -22.32
CA LYS A 430 -56.18 -35.20 -23.35
C LYS A 430 -55.85 -36.58 -22.78
N LYS A 431 -55.16 -36.65 -21.64
CA LYS A 431 -54.83 -37.94 -21.00
C LYS A 431 -56.03 -38.60 -20.33
N TYR A 432 -56.93 -37.81 -19.74
CA TYR A 432 -58.14 -38.36 -19.10
C TYR A 432 -59.21 -38.79 -20.11
N ASP A 433 -59.18 -38.30 -21.35
CA ASP A 433 -60.10 -38.69 -22.43
C ASP A 433 -60.06 -40.21 -22.73
N GLU A 434 -58.95 -40.89 -22.41
CA GLU A 434 -58.83 -42.36 -22.50
C GLU A 434 -59.66 -43.12 -21.45
N TYR A 435 -60.09 -42.44 -20.37
CA TYR A 435 -60.74 -43.05 -19.20
C TYR A 435 -62.11 -42.44 -18.89
N ILE A 436 -62.38 -41.21 -19.33
CA ILE A 436 -63.58 -40.44 -19.06
C ILE A 436 -64.09 -39.87 -20.38
N GLU A 437 -65.36 -40.07 -20.68
CA GLU A 437 -65.98 -39.51 -21.89
C GLU A 437 -66.17 -37.98 -21.71
N HIS A 438 -65.47 -37.18 -22.52
CA HIS A 438 -65.52 -35.71 -22.52
C HIS A 438 -65.19 -35.06 -21.16
N PRO A 439 -63.98 -35.26 -20.60
CA PRO A 439 -63.62 -34.78 -19.27
C PRO A 439 -63.65 -33.24 -19.21
N GLN A 440 -64.39 -32.69 -18.26
CA GLN A 440 -64.41 -31.27 -17.96
C GLN A 440 -63.50 -30.98 -16.77
N ILE A 441 -62.30 -30.46 -17.02
CA ILE A 441 -61.29 -30.26 -15.99
C ILE A 441 -61.05 -28.77 -15.72
N THR A 442 -60.98 -28.44 -14.44
CA THR A 442 -60.57 -27.13 -13.94
C THR A 442 -59.26 -27.28 -13.17
N VAL A 443 -58.28 -26.46 -13.53
CA VAL A 443 -56.98 -26.39 -12.84
C VAL A 443 -56.84 -25.00 -12.26
N THR A 444 -56.57 -24.91 -10.95
CA THR A 444 -56.25 -23.64 -10.29
C THR A 444 -55.01 -23.80 -9.41
N CYS A 445 -54.20 -22.75 -9.26
CA CYS A 445 -53.11 -22.77 -8.29
C CYS A 445 -53.62 -22.33 -6.93
N LYS A 446 -53.64 -23.26 -5.97
CA LYS A 446 -54.11 -23.03 -4.59
C LYS A 446 -53.04 -22.34 -3.74
N VAL A 447 -51.78 -22.75 -3.87
CA VAL A 447 -50.64 -22.13 -3.16
C VAL A 447 -49.50 -21.90 -4.15
N PRO A 448 -49.28 -20.64 -4.60
CA PRO A 448 -48.21 -20.32 -5.55
C PRO A 448 -46.89 -20.07 -4.80
N THR A 449 -46.32 -21.12 -4.25
CA THR A 449 -45.04 -21.11 -3.53
C THR A 449 -43.89 -20.55 -4.38
N SER A 450 -43.96 -20.77 -5.70
CA SER A 450 -43.00 -20.28 -6.68
C SER A 450 -43.08 -18.78 -6.96
N LEU A 451 -44.17 -18.10 -6.56
CA LEU A 451 -44.36 -16.66 -6.75
C LEU A 451 -44.05 -15.87 -5.49
N GLN A 452 -42.86 -16.04 -4.93
CA GLN A 452 -42.44 -15.30 -3.73
C GLN A 452 -41.33 -14.31 -4.03
N VAL A 453 -41.37 -13.17 -3.34
CA VAL A 453 -40.26 -12.23 -3.21
C VAL A 453 -39.83 -12.15 -1.75
N SER A 454 -38.58 -11.76 -1.53
CA SER A 454 -38.03 -11.54 -0.20
C SER A 454 -37.95 -10.06 0.11
N VAL A 455 -38.23 -9.67 1.35
CA VAL A 455 -38.01 -8.30 1.85
C VAL A 455 -37.11 -8.36 3.07
N VAL A 456 -36.06 -7.53 3.07
CA VAL A 456 -35.05 -7.46 4.13
C VAL A 456 -34.67 -6.01 4.45
N GLY A 457 -34.05 -5.80 5.61
CA GLY A 457 -33.52 -4.51 6.04
C GLY A 457 -34.44 -3.78 7.03
N ALA A 458 -34.65 -2.48 6.80
CA ALA A 458 -35.36 -1.59 7.71
C ALA A 458 -36.90 -1.77 7.65
N VAL A 459 -37.37 -2.98 7.96
CA VAL A 459 -38.79 -3.36 8.05
C VAL A 459 -39.13 -3.81 9.47
N GLU A 460 -40.36 -3.56 9.90
CA GLU A 460 -40.90 -4.10 11.14
C GLU A 460 -41.29 -5.56 10.95
N LYS A 461 -41.03 -6.37 11.99
CA LYS A 461 -41.44 -7.78 12.00
C LYS A 461 -42.67 -7.91 12.88
N PRO A 462 -43.74 -8.56 12.41
CA PRO A 462 -44.89 -8.86 13.25
C PRO A 462 -44.43 -9.64 14.49
N GLU A 463 -44.96 -9.32 15.67
CA GLU A 463 -44.60 -10.03 16.93
C GLU A 463 -44.81 -11.54 16.84
N THR A 464 -45.73 -11.99 15.98
CA THR A 464 -46.04 -13.41 15.73
C THR A 464 -45.12 -14.10 14.72
N TYR A 465 -44.19 -13.38 14.10
CA TYR A 465 -43.30 -13.95 13.08
C TYR A 465 -42.14 -14.71 13.71
N VAL A 466 -42.18 -16.04 13.60
CA VAL A 466 -41.10 -16.95 14.01
C VAL A 466 -40.46 -17.51 12.74
N GLY A 467 -39.39 -16.88 12.27
CA GLY A 467 -38.73 -17.24 11.02
C GLY A 467 -37.36 -16.58 10.84
N PRO A 468 -36.68 -16.84 9.71
CA PRO A 468 -35.38 -16.24 9.39
C PRO A 468 -35.45 -14.71 9.31
N ALA A 469 -34.30 -14.04 9.25
CA ALA A 469 -34.27 -12.58 9.21
C ALA A 469 -35.03 -11.96 8.01
N THR A 470 -35.22 -12.77 6.97
CA THR A 470 -35.87 -12.44 5.71
C THR A 470 -37.35 -12.84 5.72
N MET A 471 -38.24 -11.88 5.44
CA MET A 471 -39.67 -12.16 5.25
C MET A 471 -39.96 -12.41 3.77
N THR A 472 -40.76 -13.43 3.47
CA THR A 472 -41.21 -13.73 2.11
C THR A 472 -42.66 -13.29 1.92
N TYR A 473 -42.94 -12.74 0.75
CA TYR A 473 -44.25 -12.23 0.37
C TYR A 473 -44.65 -12.84 -0.97
N THR A 474 -45.88 -13.37 -1.04
CA THR A 474 -46.43 -13.88 -2.29
C THR A 474 -46.79 -12.71 -3.21
N LEU A 475 -46.29 -12.72 -4.45
CA LEU A 475 -46.70 -11.78 -5.48
C LEU A 475 -48.18 -12.00 -5.81
N ARG A 476 -49.01 -10.97 -5.62
CA ARG A 476 -50.43 -10.97 -5.95
C ARG A 476 -50.73 -9.81 -6.90
N GLY A 477 -51.75 -9.97 -7.76
CA GLY A 477 -52.21 -8.90 -8.64
C GLY A 477 -51.21 -8.49 -9.72
N ASP A 478 -50.97 -7.19 -9.83
CA ASP A 478 -50.13 -6.51 -10.83
C ASP A 478 -48.61 -6.74 -10.66
N ARG A 479 -48.20 -7.42 -9.58
CA ARG A 479 -46.80 -7.79 -9.26
C ARG A 479 -45.85 -6.59 -9.21
N THR A 480 -46.37 -5.43 -8.85
CA THR A 480 -45.58 -4.21 -8.79
C THR A 480 -44.88 -4.09 -7.45
N LEU A 481 -43.80 -3.31 -7.40
CA LEU A 481 -43.13 -2.95 -6.16
C LEU A 481 -44.12 -2.35 -5.14
N MET A 482 -45.03 -1.48 -5.59
CA MET A 482 -46.09 -0.89 -4.77
C MET A 482 -46.99 -1.96 -4.12
N SER A 483 -47.34 -3.03 -4.84
CA SER A 483 -48.17 -4.11 -4.28
C SER A 483 -47.54 -4.75 -3.03
N ILE A 484 -46.22 -4.93 -3.05
CA ILE A 484 -45.47 -5.47 -1.90
C ILE A 484 -45.32 -4.44 -0.80
N LEU A 485 -45.02 -3.19 -1.14
CA LEU A 485 -44.91 -2.11 -0.15
C LEU A 485 -46.24 -1.87 0.60
N SER A 486 -47.39 -2.15 -0.02
CA SER A 486 -48.70 -2.04 0.64
C SER A 486 -48.93 -3.01 1.80
N VAL A 487 -48.16 -4.09 1.87
CA VAL A 487 -48.26 -5.13 2.90
C VAL A 487 -46.99 -5.25 3.77
N VAL A 488 -45.97 -4.45 3.48
CA VAL A 488 -44.72 -4.37 4.24
C VAL A 488 -44.77 -3.17 5.17
N GLU A 489 -44.52 -3.38 6.44
CA GLU A 489 -44.38 -2.30 7.41
C GLU A 489 -42.93 -1.81 7.42
N ILE A 490 -42.68 -0.65 6.81
CA ILE A 490 -41.35 -0.05 6.73
C ILE A 490 -41.09 0.74 8.01
N ARG A 491 -39.91 0.57 8.60
CA ARG A 491 -39.53 1.35 9.77
C ARG A 491 -39.50 2.86 9.43
N PRO A 492 -40.01 3.74 10.30
CA PRO A 492 -40.04 5.19 10.02
C PRO A 492 -38.67 5.84 9.80
N ASP A 493 -37.60 5.21 10.27
CA ASP A 493 -36.23 5.69 10.10
C ASP A 493 -35.54 5.13 8.84
N ALA A 494 -36.19 4.32 8.02
CA ALA A 494 -35.57 3.75 6.82
C ALA A 494 -35.03 4.80 5.82
N ASP A 495 -33.91 4.49 5.16
CA ASP A 495 -33.36 5.28 4.05
C ASP A 495 -34.03 4.87 2.73
N LEU A 496 -35.23 5.42 2.50
CA LEU A 496 -36.07 5.09 1.34
C LEU A 496 -35.41 5.42 -0.01
N GLU A 497 -34.52 6.42 -0.06
CA GLU A 497 -33.84 6.85 -1.29
C GLU A 497 -32.75 5.85 -1.74
N GLU A 498 -32.28 5.00 -0.81
CA GLU A 498 -31.11 4.13 -0.98
C GLU A 498 -31.42 2.64 -1.07
N SER A 499 -32.71 2.33 -1.18
CA SER A 499 -33.25 0.98 -1.32
C SER A 499 -33.00 0.41 -2.72
N TYR A 500 -33.02 -0.91 -2.84
CA TYR A 500 -32.70 -1.58 -4.10
C TYR A 500 -33.28 -3.00 -4.14
N ILE A 501 -33.44 -3.52 -5.36
CA ILE A 501 -33.85 -4.90 -5.61
C ILE A 501 -32.63 -5.68 -6.08
N ILE A 502 -32.44 -6.88 -5.54
CA ILE A 502 -31.49 -7.88 -6.02
C ILE A 502 -32.26 -8.86 -6.91
N ARG A 503 -31.86 -8.99 -8.17
CA ARG A 503 -32.42 -9.91 -9.16
C ARG A 503 -31.30 -10.72 -9.81
N GLY A 504 -31.04 -11.92 -9.28
CA GLY A 504 -29.87 -12.71 -9.67
C GLY A 504 -28.57 -11.92 -9.46
N ASP A 505 -27.82 -11.64 -10.53
CA ASP A 505 -26.61 -10.83 -10.50
C ASP A 505 -26.82 -9.32 -10.76
N LYS A 506 -28.08 -8.91 -10.94
CA LYS A 506 -28.47 -7.54 -11.22
C LYS A 506 -28.90 -6.82 -9.95
N ILE A 507 -28.53 -5.55 -9.86
CA ILE A 507 -28.99 -4.62 -8.84
C ILE A 507 -29.86 -3.56 -9.52
N ILE A 508 -31.11 -3.44 -9.06
CA ILE A 508 -32.06 -2.44 -9.53
C ILE A 508 -32.27 -1.42 -8.41
N PRO A 509 -31.58 -0.27 -8.44
CA PRO A 509 -31.75 0.76 -7.41
C PRO A 509 -33.14 1.39 -7.53
N VAL A 510 -33.88 1.45 -6.42
CA VAL A 510 -35.24 1.99 -6.37
C VAL A 510 -35.34 3.09 -5.32
N ASN A 511 -35.85 4.25 -5.73
CA ASN A 511 -36.13 5.33 -4.80
C ASN A 511 -37.57 5.17 -4.26
N LEU A 512 -37.69 4.51 -3.11
CA LEU A 512 -39.00 4.27 -2.50
C LEU A 512 -39.67 5.56 -2.04
N LYS A 513 -38.89 6.59 -1.70
CA LYS A 513 -39.42 7.90 -1.33
C LYS A 513 -40.10 8.55 -2.53
N ALA A 514 -39.43 8.56 -3.69
CA ALA A 514 -40.01 9.08 -4.92
C ALA A 514 -41.27 8.30 -5.31
N LEU A 515 -41.30 6.98 -5.10
CA LEU A 515 -42.49 6.16 -5.37
C LEU A 515 -43.66 6.44 -4.41
N LEU A 516 -43.39 6.45 -3.10
CA LEU A 516 -44.42 6.49 -2.05
C LEU A 516 -44.89 7.90 -1.70
N GLU A 517 -43.97 8.88 -1.72
CA GLU A 517 -44.25 10.27 -1.35
C GLU A 517 -44.49 11.14 -2.57
N ASP A 518 -43.65 11.03 -3.60
CA ASP A 518 -43.73 11.90 -4.79
C ASP A 518 -44.63 11.32 -5.91
N GLY A 519 -44.99 10.03 -5.82
CA GLY A 519 -45.83 9.35 -6.81
C GLY A 519 -45.13 9.03 -8.14
N ASP A 520 -43.80 8.98 -8.15
CA ASP A 520 -43.01 8.65 -9.35
C ASP A 520 -43.15 7.16 -9.72
N THR A 521 -44.05 6.88 -10.65
CA THR A 521 -44.34 5.53 -11.11
C THR A 521 -43.19 4.89 -11.89
N SER A 522 -42.18 5.65 -12.33
CA SER A 522 -40.98 5.08 -12.96
C SER A 522 -40.19 4.19 -12.01
N GLN A 523 -40.35 4.39 -10.69
CA GLN A 523 -39.74 3.58 -9.65
C GLN A 523 -40.55 2.30 -9.35
N ASN A 524 -41.78 2.17 -9.87
CA ASN A 524 -42.69 1.06 -9.57
C ASN A 524 -42.35 -0.19 -10.41
N VAL A 525 -41.19 -0.79 -10.14
CA VAL A 525 -40.66 -1.94 -10.88
C VAL A 525 -41.60 -3.15 -10.78
N ILE A 526 -41.83 -3.85 -11.91
CA ILE A 526 -42.49 -5.17 -11.90
C ILE A 526 -41.51 -6.19 -11.31
N LEU A 527 -41.95 -6.84 -10.24
CA LEU A 527 -41.18 -7.82 -9.50
C LEU A 527 -41.24 -9.19 -10.17
N GLN A 528 -40.12 -9.90 -10.11
CA GLN A 528 -40.00 -11.28 -10.54
C GLN A 528 -39.93 -12.21 -9.33
N PRO A 529 -40.35 -13.48 -9.46
CA PRO A 529 -40.06 -14.49 -8.45
C PRO A 529 -38.58 -14.46 -8.03
N GLN A 530 -38.34 -14.63 -6.73
CA GLN A 530 -37.02 -14.60 -6.08
C GLN A 530 -36.32 -13.24 -6.04
N ASP A 531 -36.95 -12.17 -6.53
CA ASP A 531 -36.44 -10.81 -6.26
C ASP A 531 -36.33 -10.59 -4.73
N THR A 532 -35.24 -9.96 -4.31
CA THR A 532 -35.06 -9.52 -2.92
C THR A 532 -35.09 -8.01 -2.86
N LEU A 533 -36.14 -7.44 -2.26
CA LEU A 533 -36.21 -6.02 -1.94
C LEU A 533 -35.44 -5.74 -0.65
N VAL A 534 -34.42 -4.91 -0.76
CA VAL A 534 -33.63 -4.43 0.38
C VAL A 534 -34.05 -3.01 0.71
N ILE A 535 -34.71 -2.84 1.86
CA ILE A 535 -35.02 -1.52 2.41
C ILE A 535 -33.83 -1.04 3.23
N ALA A 536 -33.20 0.04 2.79
CA ALA A 536 -31.92 0.46 3.36
C ALA A 536 -32.07 1.01 4.79
N GLU A 537 -31.16 0.60 5.68
CA GLU A 537 -31.05 1.17 7.03
C GLU A 537 -30.62 2.66 6.99
N PRO A 538 -31.15 3.52 7.90
CA PRO A 538 -30.95 4.98 7.95
C PRO A 538 -29.50 5.45 7.94
N LEU A 539 -28.68 4.72 8.69
CA LEU A 539 -27.33 5.11 9.04
C LEU A 539 -26.44 3.89 8.99
N LYS A 540 -25.25 4.07 8.44
CA LYS A 540 -24.14 3.10 8.57
C LYS A 540 -23.26 3.51 9.75
N GLU A 541 -22.68 2.54 10.43
CA GLU A 541 -21.74 2.77 11.52
C GLU A 541 -20.30 2.66 11.00
N ILE A 542 -19.48 3.65 11.32
CA ILE A 542 -18.03 3.66 11.02
C ILE A 542 -17.26 3.92 12.31
N VAL A 543 -15.97 3.59 12.34
CA VAL A 543 -15.09 3.85 13.48
C VAL A 543 -13.94 4.75 13.06
N LEU A 544 -13.66 5.80 13.82
CA LEU A 544 -12.49 6.66 13.65
C LEU A 544 -11.58 6.54 14.88
N LEU A 545 -10.33 6.19 14.66
CA LEU A 545 -9.33 5.90 15.70
C LEU A 545 -8.03 6.68 15.46
N GLY A 546 -7.26 6.88 16.53
CA GLY A 546 -5.97 7.58 16.49
C GLY A 546 -6.10 9.11 16.55
N GLU A 547 -5.27 9.83 15.80
CA GLU A 547 -5.09 11.28 15.84
C GLU A 547 -6.19 12.08 15.13
N VAL A 548 -7.42 11.82 15.53
CA VAL A 548 -8.60 12.63 15.24
C VAL A 548 -9.01 13.41 16.49
N LYS A 549 -9.68 14.56 16.34
CA LYS A 549 -10.08 15.38 17.52
C LYS A 549 -11.04 14.64 18.44
N SER A 550 -11.98 13.90 17.85
CA SER A 550 -12.94 13.06 18.56
C SER A 550 -12.87 11.64 17.99
N PRO A 551 -12.10 10.72 18.58
CA PRO A 551 -12.13 9.31 18.18
C PRO A 551 -13.39 8.63 18.70
N GLY A 552 -13.89 7.65 17.96
CA GLY A 552 -15.07 6.88 18.36
C GLY A 552 -15.86 6.28 17.19
N ARG A 553 -17.03 5.73 17.53
CA ARG A 553 -18.00 5.21 16.57
C ARG A 553 -18.92 6.33 16.11
N TYR A 554 -19.19 6.38 14.81
CA TYR A 554 -20.03 7.39 14.18
C TYR A 554 -21.11 6.72 13.35
N LYS A 555 -22.36 7.06 13.64
CA LYS A 555 -23.47 6.77 12.74
C LYS A 555 -23.52 7.86 11.66
N THR A 556 -23.44 7.46 10.41
CA THR A 556 -23.31 8.38 9.27
C THR A 556 -24.29 8.02 8.15
N LYS A 557 -24.62 9.01 7.31
CA LYS A 557 -25.43 8.77 6.11
C LYS A 557 -24.67 7.86 5.15
N ARG A 558 -25.38 7.12 4.30
CA ARG A 558 -24.73 6.16 3.37
C ARG A 558 -23.76 6.83 2.38
N LYS A 559 -24.00 8.07 1.97
CA LYS A 559 -23.11 8.87 1.08
C LYS A 559 -21.91 9.54 1.78
N THR A 560 -21.50 9.06 2.96
CA THR A 560 -20.37 9.64 3.72
C THR A 560 -19.03 9.12 3.21
N THR A 561 -18.12 10.05 2.88
CA THR A 561 -16.70 9.81 2.55
C THR A 561 -15.79 9.94 3.77
N VAL A 562 -14.51 9.59 3.63
CA VAL A 562 -13.50 9.76 4.69
C VAL A 562 -13.42 11.22 5.15
N LEU A 563 -13.45 12.19 4.22
CA LEU A 563 -13.38 13.62 4.58
C LEU A 563 -14.63 14.08 5.36
N ASP A 564 -15.82 13.60 4.99
CA ASP A 564 -17.06 13.87 5.72
C ASP A 564 -17.01 13.30 7.13
N ALA A 565 -16.50 12.07 7.26
CA ALA A 565 -16.33 11.38 8.53
C ALA A 565 -15.34 12.12 9.45
N LEU A 566 -14.20 12.55 8.92
CA LEU A 566 -13.24 13.36 9.66
C LEU A 566 -13.80 14.72 10.08
N SER A 567 -14.57 15.36 9.20
CA SER A 567 -15.23 16.63 9.52
C SER A 567 -16.20 16.47 10.71
N ARG A 568 -16.94 15.35 10.76
CA ARG A 568 -17.80 15.00 11.90
C ARG A 568 -17.02 14.68 13.17
N ALA A 569 -15.82 14.11 13.03
CA ALA A 569 -14.89 13.87 14.13
C ALA A 569 -14.16 15.15 14.61
N GLY A 570 -14.49 16.33 14.07
CA GLY A 570 -13.86 17.60 14.40
C GLY A 570 -12.54 17.87 13.66
N GLY A 571 -12.15 16.99 12.74
CA GLY A 571 -10.92 17.05 11.96
C GLY A 571 -9.78 16.21 12.55
N ILE A 572 -8.63 16.26 11.87
CA ILE A 572 -7.40 15.57 12.26
C ILE A 572 -6.59 16.42 13.25
N ASN A 573 -5.94 15.81 14.22
CA ASN A 573 -4.92 16.45 15.06
C ASN A 573 -3.62 16.63 14.25
N SER A 574 -3.61 17.54 13.27
CA SER A 574 -2.53 17.68 12.28
C SER A 574 -1.11 17.89 12.85
N LYS A 575 -0.98 18.38 14.09
CA LYS A 575 0.31 18.51 14.77
C LYS A 575 0.92 17.17 15.18
N ASN A 576 0.07 16.20 15.49
CA ASN A 576 0.44 14.92 16.04
C ASN A 576 0.12 13.77 15.10
N ALA A 577 -0.66 13.97 14.05
CA ALA A 577 -1.06 12.92 13.12
C ALA A 577 0.04 12.61 12.09
N ASN A 578 0.27 11.31 11.83
CA ASN A 578 1.03 10.88 10.68
C ASN A 578 0.11 10.82 9.44
N LEU A 579 0.08 11.91 8.67
CA LEU A 579 -0.82 12.07 7.52
C LEU A 579 -0.47 11.20 6.30
N HIS A 580 0.73 10.60 6.26
CA HIS A 580 1.16 9.72 5.17
C HIS A 580 0.77 8.25 5.38
N MET A 581 0.55 7.86 6.64
CA MET A 581 0.41 6.46 7.05
C MET A 581 -0.96 6.14 7.65
N ALA A 582 -1.96 6.96 7.37
CA ALA A 582 -3.32 6.61 7.73
C ALA A 582 -3.86 5.53 6.80
N TYR A 583 -4.84 4.77 7.30
CA TYR A 583 -5.47 3.73 6.52
C TYR A 583 -6.94 3.55 6.91
N LEU A 584 -7.67 2.93 6.01
CA LEU A 584 -9.03 2.44 6.18
C LEU A 584 -8.99 0.91 6.18
N ALA A 585 -9.41 0.30 7.27
CA ALA A 585 -9.65 -1.13 7.35
C ALA A 585 -11.12 -1.42 7.01
N ARG A 586 -11.33 -2.33 6.05
CA ARG A 586 -12.63 -2.77 5.55
C ARG A 586 -12.64 -4.30 5.52
N GLY A 587 -13.22 -4.93 6.54
CA GLY A 587 -13.11 -6.38 6.71
C GLY A 587 -11.64 -6.79 6.84
N ASN A 588 -11.14 -7.59 5.89
CA ASN A 588 -9.72 -8.03 5.84
C ASN A 588 -8.83 -7.11 4.98
N ASP A 589 -9.43 -6.14 4.27
CA ASP A 589 -8.69 -5.25 3.36
C ASP A 589 -8.20 -4.00 4.09
N ILE A 590 -6.95 -3.62 3.84
CA ILE A 590 -6.37 -2.35 4.31
C ILE A 590 -6.14 -1.45 3.10
N LEU A 591 -6.86 -0.34 3.07
CA LEU A 591 -6.79 0.68 2.03
C LEU A 591 -5.96 1.87 2.57
N PRO A 592 -4.75 2.13 2.04
CA PRO A 592 -3.96 3.25 2.49
C PRO A 592 -4.63 4.58 2.12
N ILE A 593 -4.56 5.55 3.03
CA ILE A 593 -5.07 6.90 2.81
C ILE A 593 -3.97 7.90 3.12
N ASN A 594 -3.50 8.61 2.10
CA ASN A 594 -2.58 9.71 2.28
C ASN A 594 -3.37 11.02 2.49
N PHE A 595 -3.61 11.35 3.76
CA PHE A 595 -4.29 12.58 4.15
C PHE A 595 -3.51 13.84 3.77
N LYS A 596 -2.19 13.76 3.63
CA LYS A 596 -1.41 14.90 3.13
C LYS A 596 -1.78 15.20 1.67
N MET A 597 -1.84 14.17 0.83
CA MET A 597 -2.27 14.30 -0.57
C MET A 597 -3.72 14.78 -0.68
N LEU A 598 -4.60 14.29 0.19
CA LEU A 598 -5.99 14.72 0.21
C LEU A 598 -6.15 16.20 0.63
N LEU A 599 -5.52 16.59 1.74
CA LEU A 599 -5.77 17.89 2.38
C LEU A 599 -4.92 19.02 1.80
N ASP A 600 -3.64 18.77 1.50
CA ASP A 600 -2.71 19.82 1.04
C ASP A 600 -2.75 19.99 -0.48
N TYR A 601 -2.99 18.90 -1.21
CA TYR A 601 -2.90 18.85 -2.67
C TYR A 601 -4.25 18.60 -3.35
N GLY A 602 -5.34 18.43 -2.59
CA GLY A 602 -6.70 18.26 -3.12
C GLY A 602 -6.90 16.96 -3.92
N ASN A 603 -6.08 15.93 -3.67
CA ASN A 603 -6.17 14.69 -4.41
C ASN A 603 -7.39 13.87 -3.95
N MET A 604 -8.52 14.06 -4.63
CA MET A 604 -9.79 13.40 -4.32
C MET A 604 -9.79 11.88 -4.50
N SER A 605 -8.79 11.28 -5.16
CA SER A 605 -8.64 9.81 -5.21
C SER A 605 -8.44 9.20 -3.81
N GLN A 606 -7.96 10.01 -2.86
CA GLN A 606 -7.79 9.62 -1.46
C GLN A 606 -9.08 9.78 -0.65
N ASN A 607 -10.13 10.43 -1.17
CA ASN A 607 -11.39 10.65 -0.46
C ASN A 607 -12.34 9.47 -0.62
N ILE A 608 -11.99 8.35 0.00
CA ILE A 608 -12.68 7.07 -0.17
C ILE A 608 -14.12 7.15 0.36
N LEU A 609 -15.08 6.58 -0.39
CA LEU A 609 -16.44 6.37 0.08
C LEU A 609 -16.46 5.23 1.12
N LEU A 610 -17.05 5.51 2.28
CA LEU A 610 -17.05 4.54 3.39
C LEU A 610 -18.15 3.48 3.21
N ASN A 611 -17.92 2.30 3.76
CA ASN A 611 -18.92 1.24 3.91
C ASN A 611 -19.35 1.12 5.38
N ASP A 612 -20.41 0.35 5.62
CA ASP A 612 -20.80 0.00 6.99
C ASP A 612 -19.73 -0.89 7.63
N GLY A 613 -19.36 -0.59 8.87
CA GLY A 613 -18.30 -1.29 9.62
C GLY A 613 -16.86 -0.82 9.33
N ASP A 614 -16.66 0.14 8.43
CA ASP A 614 -15.33 0.66 8.10
C ASP A 614 -14.62 1.30 9.31
N VAL A 615 -13.31 1.05 9.44
CA VAL A 615 -12.45 1.60 10.50
C VAL A 615 -11.35 2.47 9.90
N ILE A 616 -11.34 3.76 10.21
CA ILE A 616 -10.28 4.69 9.82
C ILE A 616 -9.31 4.84 10.99
N TYR A 617 -8.03 4.57 10.76
CA TYR A 617 -6.97 4.77 11.75
C TYR A 617 -5.98 5.83 11.28
N ILE A 618 -5.71 6.81 12.14
CA ILE A 618 -4.69 7.85 11.91
C ILE A 618 -3.61 7.73 12.99
N PRO A 619 -2.42 7.19 12.70
CA PRO A 619 -1.38 7.01 13.71
C PRO A 619 -0.89 8.33 14.31
N ASN A 620 -0.42 8.30 15.56
CA ASN A 620 0.32 9.44 16.14
C ASN A 620 1.76 9.43 15.64
N ILE A 621 2.23 10.59 15.18
CA ILE A 621 3.61 10.86 14.78
C ILE A 621 4.61 10.60 15.92
N ASN A 622 4.18 10.56 17.19
CA ASN A 622 4.96 10.29 18.39
C ASN A 622 4.73 8.92 19.02
N GLU A 623 3.87 8.07 18.44
CA GLU A 623 3.76 6.69 18.91
C GLU A 623 5.16 6.04 18.83
N ASN A 624 5.61 5.55 20.00
CA ASN A 624 6.87 4.88 20.27
C ASN A 624 8.11 5.57 19.68
N LYS A 625 8.74 6.46 20.46
CA LYS A 625 9.94 7.19 20.03
C LYS A 625 11.12 7.13 21.01
N THR A 626 12.34 7.09 20.48
CA THR A 626 13.60 7.20 21.23
C THR A 626 14.43 8.37 20.67
N PHE A 627 15.35 8.90 21.48
CA PHE A 627 16.29 9.94 21.06
C PHE A 627 17.68 9.32 20.94
N VAL A 628 18.28 9.39 19.76
CA VAL A 628 19.65 8.90 19.57
C VAL A 628 20.55 10.09 19.24
N ILE A 629 21.54 10.33 20.08
CA ILE A 629 22.39 11.52 20.05
C ILE A 629 23.87 11.17 20.28
N GLY A 630 24.75 12.12 20.01
CA GLY A 630 26.20 11.93 20.07
C GLY A 630 26.78 11.44 18.73
N GLU A 631 27.72 10.51 18.79
CA GLU A 631 28.56 10.07 17.67
C GLU A 631 27.89 9.00 16.80
N VAL A 632 26.66 9.28 16.40
CA VAL A 632 25.95 8.58 15.33
C VAL A 632 25.93 9.45 14.08
N ASN A 633 25.77 8.85 12.91
CA ASN A 633 25.88 9.58 11.65
C ASN A 633 24.77 10.64 11.51
N VAL A 634 23.53 10.28 11.89
CA VAL A 634 22.36 11.16 11.89
C VAL A 634 21.68 11.14 13.27
N PRO A 635 22.13 12.01 14.21
CA PRO A 635 21.44 12.20 15.48
C PRO A 635 19.99 12.65 15.28
N GLY A 636 19.07 12.16 16.10
CA GLY A 636 17.69 12.61 16.04
C GLY A 636 16.71 11.67 16.73
N VAL A 637 15.42 12.01 16.59
CA VAL A 637 14.30 11.22 17.10
C VAL A 637 14.04 10.03 16.18
N ARG A 638 13.76 8.85 16.75
CA ARG A 638 13.37 7.65 15.99
C ARG A 638 12.05 7.14 16.50
N TYR A 639 11.15 6.84 15.57
CA TYR A 639 9.84 6.28 15.83
C TYR A 639 9.86 4.78 15.52
N PHE A 640 9.09 4.00 16.25
CA PHE A 640 8.99 2.55 16.13
C PHE A 640 7.54 2.14 16.42
N THR A 641 7.10 0.97 15.97
CA THR A 641 5.76 0.43 16.28
C THR A 641 5.87 -0.84 17.11
N ASP A 642 6.95 -1.60 16.91
CA ASP A 642 7.30 -2.84 17.60
C ASP A 642 8.48 -2.65 18.56
N PRO A 643 8.70 -3.54 19.56
CA PRO A 643 9.83 -3.42 20.48
C PRO A 643 11.17 -3.28 19.76
N MET A 644 11.74 -2.07 19.78
CA MET A 644 12.94 -1.72 19.02
C MET A 644 14.20 -2.01 19.83
N ASP A 645 15.14 -2.75 19.25
CA ASP A 645 16.44 -3.03 19.85
C ASP A 645 17.40 -1.83 19.69
N LEU A 646 18.32 -1.64 20.64
CA LEU A 646 19.32 -0.57 20.63
C LEU A 646 20.15 -0.55 19.34
N ARG A 647 20.47 -1.71 18.76
CA ARG A 647 21.20 -1.82 17.49
C ARG A 647 20.35 -1.29 16.33
N GLU A 648 19.06 -1.58 16.32
CA GLU A 648 18.11 -1.12 15.30
C GLU A 648 17.97 0.41 15.35
N ALA A 649 17.84 0.98 16.55
CA ALA A 649 17.77 2.43 16.72
C ALA A 649 19.03 3.16 16.25
N ILE A 650 20.21 2.63 16.58
CA ILE A 650 21.50 3.18 16.10
C ILE A 650 21.64 2.99 14.59
N SER A 651 21.15 1.86 14.06
CA SER A 651 21.11 1.60 12.62
C SER A 651 20.25 2.63 11.89
N PHE A 652 19.04 2.93 12.40
CA PHE A 652 18.18 4.00 11.88
C PHE A 652 18.81 5.39 11.99
N CYS A 653 19.82 5.57 12.84
CA CYS A 653 20.66 6.77 12.90
C CYS A 653 21.84 6.77 11.93
N GLY A 654 21.82 5.87 10.94
CA GLY A 654 22.88 5.70 9.96
C GLY A 654 24.12 5.01 10.57
N GLY A 655 23.99 4.38 11.73
CA GLY A 655 25.10 3.74 12.44
C GLY A 655 26.00 4.73 13.18
N PHE A 656 27.11 4.20 13.70
CA PHE A 656 28.13 4.95 14.43
C PHE A 656 29.02 5.80 13.52
N ARG A 657 29.46 6.97 13.99
CA ARG A 657 30.61 7.69 13.41
C ARG A 657 31.90 6.92 13.67
N GLU A 658 32.97 7.20 12.91
CA GLU A 658 34.27 6.56 13.12
C GLU A 658 34.87 6.86 14.48
N THR A 659 34.58 8.05 15.01
CA THR A 659 34.98 8.48 16.35
C THR A 659 34.13 7.85 17.46
N ALA A 660 33.10 7.08 17.16
CA ALA A 660 32.20 6.54 18.18
C ALA A 660 32.87 5.48 19.08
N ASN A 661 32.69 5.59 20.39
CA ASN A 661 32.99 4.52 21.33
C ASN A 661 31.82 3.52 21.39
N ARG A 662 31.92 2.46 20.57
CA ARG A 662 30.90 1.40 20.43
C ARG A 662 30.81 0.46 21.63
N SER A 663 31.83 0.46 22.50
CA SER A 663 31.90 -0.39 23.69
C SER A 663 31.23 0.22 24.92
N GLN A 664 30.89 1.52 24.86
CA GLN A 664 30.28 2.29 25.94
C GLN A 664 29.19 3.20 25.38
N VAL A 665 28.12 2.60 24.86
CA VAL A 665 26.90 3.32 24.50
C VAL A 665 26.06 3.48 25.74
N VAL A 666 25.58 4.68 26.00
CA VAL A 666 24.81 4.99 27.21
C VAL A 666 23.34 5.10 26.84
N VAL A 667 22.49 4.33 27.49
CA VAL A 667 21.04 4.52 27.43
C VAL A 667 20.58 5.13 28.75
N VAL A 668 19.96 6.31 28.66
CA VAL A 668 19.36 6.99 29.81
C VAL A 668 17.86 6.75 29.75
N ARG A 669 17.32 6.13 30.81
CA ARG A 669 15.90 5.76 30.96
C ARG A 669 15.34 6.40 32.23
N GLY A 670 14.04 6.72 32.21
CA GLY A 670 13.33 7.23 33.39
C GLY A 670 13.45 8.75 33.63
N ASP A 671 13.26 9.16 34.89
CA ASP A 671 13.09 10.56 35.30
C ASP A 671 14.43 11.34 35.29
N PRO A 672 14.52 12.55 34.71
CA PRO A 672 15.74 13.37 34.72
C PRO A 672 16.30 13.72 36.11
N GLN A 673 15.46 13.72 37.16
CA GLN A 673 15.91 13.96 38.54
C GLN A 673 16.53 12.72 39.17
N LYS A 674 16.22 11.52 38.65
CA LYS A 674 16.79 10.25 39.08
C LYS A 674 16.89 9.28 37.90
N PRO A 675 17.77 9.57 36.91
CA PRO A 675 17.84 8.78 35.70
C PRO A 675 18.48 7.44 35.98
N GLU A 676 17.96 6.40 35.34
CA GLU A 676 18.62 5.12 35.23
C GLU A 676 19.54 5.15 34.02
N VAL A 677 20.81 4.83 34.23
CA VAL A 677 21.84 4.94 33.21
C VAL A 677 22.42 3.56 32.95
N TYR A 678 22.18 3.07 31.75
CA TYR A 678 22.63 1.76 31.28
C TYR A 678 23.84 1.94 30.38
N ALA A 679 24.98 1.37 30.75
CA ALA A 679 26.15 1.30 29.89
C ALA A 679 26.11 -0.01 29.11
N VAL A 680 25.86 0.08 27.81
CA VAL A 680 25.65 -1.06 26.93
C VAL A 680 26.84 -1.19 25.97
N ASN A 681 27.44 -2.39 25.94
CA ASN A 681 28.53 -2.71 25.03
C ASN A 681 27.96 -3.22 23.70
N VAL A 682 27.57 -2.28 22.85
CA VAL A 682 26.96 -2.57 21.54
C VAL A 682 27.93 -3.28 20.62
N LEU A 683 29.24 -3.04 20.74
CA LEU A 683 30.27 -3.77 19.97
C LEU A 683 30.18 -5.29 20.18
N LYS A 684 30.05 -5.75 21.43
CA LYS A 684 29.90 -7.19 21.73
C LYS A 684 28.59 -7.77 21.20
N MET A 685 27.51 -6.98 21.20
CA MET A 685 26.21 -7.38 20.64
C MET A 685 26.27 -7.49 19.11
N MET A 686 27.01 -6.61 18.44
CA MET A 686 27.20 -6.63 16.98
C MET A 686 28.10 -7.78 16.53
N GLU A 687 29.11 -8.14 17.32
CA GLU A 687 30.02 -9.26 17.03
C GLU A 687 29.40 -10.65 17.28
N GLY A 688 28.13 -10.72 17.70
CA GLY A 688 27.46 -11.98 18.06
C GLY A 688 28.04 -12.66 19.31
N LYS A 689 28.89 -11.96 20.06
CA LYS A 689 29.53 -12.45 21.29
C LYS A 689 28.68 -12.23 22.55
N SER A 690 27.52 -11.61 22.39
CA SER A 690 26.48 -11.49 23.42
C SER A 690 25.13 -11.82 22.81
N LEU A 691 24.37 -12.70 23.48
CA LEU A 691 22.97 -13.02 23.13
C LEU A 691 21.97 -12.03 23.75
N GLU A 692 22.45 -11.14 24.63
CA GLU A 692 21.61 -10.16 25.31
C GLU A 692 21.14 -9.08 24.33
N ARG A 693 19.82 -8.91 24.23
CA ARG A 693 19.17 -7.82 23.49
C ARG A 693 18.84 -6.70 24.46
N PHE A 694 19.09 -5.46 24.05
CA PHE A 694 18.73 -4.29 24.84
C PHE A 694 17.59 -3.57 24.13
N TYR A 695 16.36 -3.85 24.55
CA TYR A 695 15.17 -3.22 24.00
C TYR A 695 14.99 -1.82 24.54
N LEU A 696 14.71 -0.88 23.64
CA LEU A 696 14.46 0.50 23.95
C LEU A 696 13.01 0.71 24.35
N GLU A 697 12.84 1.55 25.37
CA GLU A 697 11.54 1.99 25.83
C GLU A 697 11.22 3.39 25.30
N LYS A 698 9.94 3.73 25.36
CA LYS A 698 9.45 5.05 24.99
C LYS A 698 10.20 6.13 25.77
N GLY A 699 10.81 7.06 25.04
CA GLY A 699 11.50 8.21 25.60
C GLY A 699 12.94 7.96 26.04
N ASP A 700 13.48 6.75 25.85
CA ASP A 700 14.89 6.46 26.08
C ASP A 700 15.77 7.42 25.29
N THR A 701 16.86 7.86 25.91
CA THR A 701 17.91 8.62 25.24
C THR A 701 19.16 7.76 25.11
N VAL A 702 19.48 7.40 23.87
CA VAL A 702 20.72 6.72 23.49
C VAL A 702 21.78 7.77 23.19
N TYR A 703 22.88 7.74 23.93
CA TYR A 703 24.04 8.59 23.70
C TYR A 703 25.27 7.77 23.32
N VAL A 704 25.96 8.20 22.27
CA VAL A 704 27.21 7.61 21.79
C VAL A 704 28.36 8.59 21.95
N ALA A 705 29.40 8.22 22.70
CA ALA A 705 30.56 9.09 22.97
C ALA A 705 31.63 9.06 21.86
N ARG A 706 32.50 10.10 21.79
CA ARG A 706 33.53 10.34 20.74
C ARG A 706 34.90 9.70 20.96
N THR A 707 35.13 9.06 22.11
CA THR A 707 36.22 8.12 22.50
C THR A 707 36.16 7.98 24.02
N ALA A 708 36.86 7.00 24.61
CA ALA A 708 36.74 6.61 26.03
C ALA A 708 36.64 7.83 26.96
N ILE A 709 35.49 7.98 27.62
CA ILE A 709 35.26 9.03 28.60
C ILE A 709 36.21 8.72 29.76
N ALA A 710 37.34 9.43 29.83
CA ALA A 710 38.31 9.21 30.90
C ALA A 710 37.76 9.66 32.28
N ASP A 711 36.68 10.45 32.31
CA ASP A 711 36.06 10.89 33.56
C ASP A 711 34.53 11.01 33.46
N TRP A 712 33.83 10.02 34.00
CA TRP A 712 32.38 9.80 33.92
C TRP A 712 31.55 10.99 34.46
N ASN A 713 32.10 11.73 35.43
CA ASN A 713 31.44 12.89 36.04
C ASN A 713 31.42 14.12 35.13
N VAL A 714 32.44 14.29 34.28
CA VAL A 714 32.50 15.39 33.32
C VAL A 714 31.43 15.21 32.24
N PHE A 715 31.20 13.97 31.80
CA PHE A 715 30.18 13.62 30.81
C PHE A 715 28.74 13.88 31.31
N LEU A 716 28.39 13.40 32.51
CA LEU A 716 27.06 13.63 33.09
C LEU A 716 26.78 15.13 33.35
N SER A 717 27.80 15.88 33.78
CA SER A 717 27.68 17.33 34.05
C SER A 717 27.46 18.18 32.79
N GLN A 718 27.90 17.71 31.63
CA GLN A 718 27.68 18.39 30.34
C GLN A 718 26.34 18.01 29.69
N MET A 719 25.83 16.81 29.94
CA MET A 719 24.58 16.29 29.32
C MET A 719 23.31 16.61 30.10
N LEU A 720 23.34 16.58 31.45
CA LEU A 720 22.17 16.86 32.29
C LEU A 720 21.59 18.27 32.08
N PRO A 721 22.40 19.35 31.92
CA PRO A 721 21.86 20.67 31.59
C PRO A 721 21.16 20.67 30.24
N THR A 722 21.68 20.00 29.22
CA THR A 722 21.06 19.94 27.89
C THR A 722 19.76 19.14 27.90
N LEU A 723 19.70 18.02 28.63
CA LEU A 723 18.51 17.16 28.76
C LEU A 723 17.40 17.82 29.59
N THR A 724 17.76 18.57 30.63
CA THR A 724 16.82 19.40 31.36
C THR A 724 16.39 20.62 30.55
N THR A 725 17.26 21.23 29.73
CA THR A 725 16.91 22.40 28.89
C THR A 725 15.98 22.03 27.74
N THR A 726 16.21 20.91 27.04
CA THR A 726 15.29 20.43 25.99
C THR A 726 13.93 20.06 26.56
N ARG A 727 13.90 19.47 27.76
CA ARG A 727 12.63 19.11 28.43
C ARG A 727 11.94 20.30 29.10
N VAL A 728 12.66 21.27 29.66
CA VAL A 728 12.08 22.55 30.17
C VAL A 728 11.55 23.40 29.02
N ILE A 729 12.22 23.43 27.87
CA ILE A 729 11.66 24.04 26.64
C ILE A 729 10.38 23.29 26.23
N GLN A 730 10.35 21.96 26.33
CA GLN A 730 9.17 21.16 26.01
C GLN A 730 8.04 21.29 27.06
N THR A 731 8.36 21.49 28.34
CA THR A 731 7.41 21.76 29.43
C THR A 731 6.88 23.19 29.35
N ILE A 732 7.69 24.16 28.94
CA ILE A 732 7.25 25.55 28.67
C ILE A 732 6.42 25.63 27.38
N LEU A 733 6.67 24.77 26.39
CA LEU A 733 5.84 24.66 25.18
C LEU A 733 4.54 23.87 25.41
N ASN A 734 4.51 22.95 26.38
CA ASN A 734 3.34 22.16 26.75
C ASN A 734 2.47 22.80 27.84
N ALA A 735 3.07 23.57 28.77
CA ALA A 735 2.35 24.43 29.70
C ALA A 735 2.10 25.76 28.99
N GLY A 736 0.94 25.86 28.32
CA GLY A 736 0.55 27.09 27.63
C GLY A 736 0.78 28.32 28.51
N PHE A 737 1.50 29.29 27.98
CA PHE A 737 1.49 30.64 28.53
C PHE A 737 0.08 31.20 28.33
N ASN A 738 -0.71 31.16 29.41
CA ASN A 738 -1.63 32.24 29.78
C ASN A 738 -0.86 33.10 30.81
N PRO A 739 -0.97 34.43 30.79
CA PRO A 739 -2.18 35.20 30.46
C PRO A 739 -2.32 35.65 29.00
#